data_AF-A0A7W2T4J1-F1
#
_entry.id   AF-A0A7W2T4J1-F1
#
_cell.length_a   1.000
_cell.length_b   1.000
_cell.length_c   1.000
_cell.angle_alpha   90.00
_cell.angle_beta   90.00
_cell.angle_gamma   90.00
#
_symmetry.space_group_name_H-M   'P 1'
#
loop_
_entity.id
_entity.type
_entity.pdbx_description
1 polymer ?
#
loop_
_entity_poly.entity_id
_entity_poly.type
_entity_poly.pdbx_seq_one_letter_code
_entity_poly.pdbx_strand_id
1 'polypeptide(L)'
;MSRILFFILIIIAVNLNISAFAATHFALSGRIIDEENHALKDVVVEINKVKAVTNEIGEFSVNAAINDVYQLKFTKDGYFQSIQTFSHFELQQQSSKITDISLVKKASKRVMLAFGGDVMMGRRYYRPYFDDPVLIHLDNKLDNSKAIVQHIKPYMSLADYAAVNLETQIADEKPEESAPKSVTFYSEPEVLAALTWAGIDYVSLGNNHTYDYMDSGLQSTLAFLKQSELGYSGAGVDEESALKAHTETIKNTEFAMLGYVGWEGSANPTQTANDQHGGAAYGSMKNILKSVSEQVEKNKVTIVQYHGSQEYANSPTGVTEQRLKSSLDAGAALAIAHHPHVTQGLELYNNKLIAYSMGNFIFDQNFSATQHSFILYVWLDDGKFHRAEIVPLYVKGYKPTPATGMHRYTVMKRLTELSKQRNTLIMPSGGHGVIRANNQTPSEKLTLAIDPVNGEKVIPLYQLPWHRTITHVELPDDNVGYRLGTNLINGSDFESFATFDSPERGWIFQRSATTLNDFGASGQRSLHIKLAAAKPSTFGMQSFRRVYKASSAMTVKAKFNVQAAVKINFYWQGRKTRQKLLDAFDNSPKHLIGTTELTANEKWQHVELDFNSPRIGYKSYRVIAEITLQDGTSSAIDIDDFALIEWQSAFSKNIQPNFYNTLSYQTAYIGVDKVISAPVMIKFSH
;
A
#
# COMPACT_ATOMS: atom_id res chain seq x y z
N MET A 1 -12.98 64.70 -59.03
CA MET A 1 -11.88 64.48 -58.07
C MET A 1 -12.34 63.47 -57.03
N SER A 2 -11.45 62.53 -56.71
CA SER A 2 -11.65 61.28 -55.98
C SER A 2 -12.01 61.43 -54.48
N ARG A 3 -12.76 60.45 -53.93
CA ARG A 3 -12.62 59.74 -52.62
C ARG A 3 -14.00 59.36 -52.04
N ILE A 4 -14.48 58.14 -52.28
CA ILE A 4 -14.36 56.91 -51.45
C ILE A 4 -15.25 56.93 -50.19
N LEU A 5 -16.28 56.06 -50.23
CA LEU A 5 -17.18 55.66 -49.15
C LEU A 5 -16.43 55.06 -47.94
N PHE A 6 -16.93 55.33 -46.74
CA PHE A 6 -16.78 54.42 -45.60
C PHE A 6 -18.09 54.38 -44.79
N PHE A 7 -18.77 53.23 -44.85
CA PHE A 7 -19.86 52.86 -43.95
C PHE A 7 -19.25 52.39 -42.63
N ILE A 8 -19.66 52.99 -41.52
CA ILE A 8 -19.36 52.48 -40.17
C ILE A 8 -20.50 51.56 -39.76
N LEU A 9 -20.23 50.26 -39.75
CA LEU A 9 -21.09 49.22 -39.21
C LEU A 9 -20.88 49.17 -37.68
N ILE A 10 -21.89 49.55 -36.91
CA ILE A 10 -21.87 49.38 -35.45
C ILE A 10 -22.19 47.91 -35.15
N ILE A 11 -21.16 47.14 -34.78
CA ILE A 11 -21.32 45.78 -34.26
C ILE A 11 -21.59 45.88 -32.76
N ILE A 12 -22.83 45.59 -32.37
CA ILE A 12 -23.21 45.38 -30.97
C ILE A 12 -22.66 44.02 -30.55
N ALA A 13 -21.60 44.01 -29.75
CA ALA A 13 -21.08 42.81 -29.10
C ALA A 13 -22.05 42.38 -27.98
N VAL A 14 -22.86 41.36 -28.25
CA VAL A 14 -23.62 40.66 -27.22
C VAL A 14 -22.63 39.78 -26.46
N ASN A 15 -22.29 40.19 -25.22
CA ASN A 15 -21.57 39.35 -24.27
C ASN A 15 -22.46 38.17 -23.86
N LEU A 16 -22.34 37.05 -24.58
CA LEU A 16 -22.82 35.75 -24.12
C LEU A 16 -21.89 35.29 -23.00
N ASN A 17 -22.28 35.57 -21.75
CA ASN A 17 -21.77 34.85 -20.59
C ASN A 17 -22.17 33.38 -20.73
N ILE A 18 -21.32 32.57 -21.37
CA ILE A 18 -21.42 31.12 -21.28
C ILE A 18 -20.93 30.76 -19.88
N SER A 19 -21.85 30.68 -18.93
CA SER A 19 -21.60 29.98 -17.67
C SER A 19 -21.33 28.53 -18.01
N ALA A 20 -20.05 28.14 -18.08
CA ALA A 20 -19.66 26.74 -18.18
C ALA A 20 -20.14 26.05 -16.89
N PHE A 21 -21.25 25.32 -16.97
CA PHE A 21 -21.66 24.44 -15.89
C PHE A 21 -20.56 23.40 -15.70
N ALA A 22 -19.98 23.33 -14.50
CA ALA A 22 -19.03 22.27 -14.15
C ALA A 22 -19.70 20.92 -14.42
N ALA A 23 -19.01 20.01 -15.10
CA ALA A 23 -19.52 18.67 -15.34
C ALA A 23 -19.84 18.02 -13.99
N THR A 24 -21.08 17.58 -13.79
CA THR A 24 -21.53 16.94 -12.55
C THR A 24 -21.35 15.43 -12.55
N HIS A 25 -21.02 14.87 -13.72
CA HIS A 25 -20.88 13.43 -13.94
C HIS A 25 -19.58 13.11 -14.68
N PHE A 26 -19.09 11.89 -14.48
CA PHE A 26 -17.90 11.31 -15.08
C PHE A 26 -18.26 10.01 -15.80
N ALA A 27 -17.95 9.95 -17.09
CA ALA A 27 -18.19 8.77 -17.92
C ALA A 27 -16.99 7.82 -17.86
N LEU A 28 -17.17 6.68 -17.18
CA LEU A 28 -16.16 5.64 -17.06
C LEU A 28 -16.48 4.50 -18.02
N SER A 29 -15.47 4.02 -18.74
CA SER A 29 -15.61 2.91 -19.68
C SER A 29 -14.56 1.83 -19.44
N GLY A 30 -14.84 0.61 -19.90
CA GLY A 30 -13.94 -0.52 -19.79
C GLY A 30 -14.48 -1.76 -20.48
N ARG A 31 -13.73 -2.86 -20.37
CA ARG A 31 -14.09 -4.15 -20.93
C ARG A 31 -13.93 -5.26 -19.91
N ILE A 32 -14.89 -6.19 -19.89
CA ILE A 32 -14.89 -7.36 -19.03
C ILE A 32 -14.71 -8.62 -19.87
N ILE A 33 -13.77 -9.45 -19.45
CA ILE A 33 -13.39 -10.70 -20.11
C ILE A 33 -13.40 -11.87 -19.12
N ASP A 34 -13.33 -13.09 -19.62
CA ASP A 34 -13.03 -14.27 -18.81
C ASP A 34 -11.52 -14.54 -18.76
N GLU A 35 -11.15 -15.69 -18.19
CA GLU A 35 -9.75 -16.08 -18.03
C GLU A 35 -9.10 -16.54 -19.34
N GLU A 36 -9.88 -16.84 -20.37
CA GLU A 36 -9.43 -17.21 -21.72
C GLU A 36 -9.40 -15.99 -22.66
N ASN A 37 -9.62 -14.78 -22.12
CA ASN A 37 -9.73 -13.50 -22.82
C ASN A 37 -10.95 -13.38 -23.76
N HIS A 38 -11.97 -14.21 -23.57
CA HIS A 38 -13.25 -14.04 -24.26
C HIS A 38 -14.04 -12.90 -23.61
N ALA A 39 -14.70 -12.09 -24.45
CA ALA A 39 -15.58 -11.04 -24.00
C ALA A 39 -16.76 -11.58 -23.19
N LEU A 40 -17.10 -10.92 -22.08
CA LEU A 40 -18.27 -11.26 -21.26
C LEU A 40 -19.39 -10.25 -21.47
N LYS A 41 -20.43 -10.66 -22.19
CA LYS A 41 -21.72 -9.95 -22.29
C LYS A 41 -22.51 -10.04 -20.99
N ASP A 42 -23.42 -9.09 -20.75
CA ASP A 42 -24.42 -9.11 -19.67
C ASP A 42 -23.81 -9.12 -18.26
N VAL A 43 -22.60 -8.58 -18.10
CA VAL A 43 -22.00 -8.31 -16.79
C VAL A 43 -22.61 -7.00 -16.27
N VAL A 44 -23.21 -7.04 -15.09
CA VAL A 44 -23.69 -5.84 -14.40
C VAL A 44 -22.50 -5.15 -13.75
N VAL A 45 -22.27 -3.89 -14.13
CA VAL A 45 -21.27 -2.99 -13.54
C VAL A 45 -22.00 -1.93 -12.73
N GLU A 46 -21.73 -1.87 -11.43
CA GLU A 46 -22.38 -0.94 -10.51
C GLU A 46 -21.38 0.02 -9.87
N ILE A 47 -21.71 1.32 -9.86
CA ILE A 47 -20.98 2.40 -9.19
C ILE A 47 -21.99 3.28 -8.46
N ASN A 48 -21.90 3.38 -7.12
CA ASN A 48 -22.78 4.23 -6.32
C ASN A 48 -24.28 4.07 -6.68
N LYS A 49 -24.74 2.82 -6.87
CA LYS A 49 -26.09 2.42 -7.31
C LYS A 49 -26.45 2.69 -8.79
N VAL A 50 -25.60 3.39 -9.54
CA VAL A 50 -25.73 3.52 -11.00
C VAL A 50 -25.23 2.22 -11.64
N LYS A 51 -26.04 1.66 -12.54
CA LYS A 51 -25.73 0.38 -13.21
C LYS A 51 -25.53 0.58 -14.70
N ALA A 52 -24.55 -0.14 -15.25
CA ALA A 52 -24.38 -0.39 -16.67
C ALA A 52 -24.28 -1.90 -16.89
N VAL A 53 -24.41 -2.33 -18.15
CA VAL A 53 -24.30 -3.73 -18.55
C VAL A 53 -23.35 -3.83 -19.74
N THR A 54 -22.52 -4.86 -19.77
CA THR A 54 -21.59 -5.07 -20.89
C THR A 54 -22.32 -5.55 -22.15
N ASN A 55 -21.87 -5.05 -23.31
CA ASN A 55 -22.36 -5.46 -24.63
C ASN A 55 -21.73 -6.79 -25.11
N GLU A 56 -22.02 -7.19 -26.36
CA GLU A 56 -21.52 -8.44 -26.98
C GLU A 56 -19.99 -8.60 -26.98
N ILE A 57 -19.26 -7.49 -27.03
CA ILE A 57 -17.78 -7.47 -27.01
C ILE A 57 -17.21 -7.21 -25.61
N GLY A 58 -18.07 -7.25 -24.59
CA GLY A 58 -17.71 -7.14 -23.18
C GLY A 58 -17.50 -5.70 -22.70
N GLU A 59 -17.82 -4.70 -23.51
CA GLU A 59 -17.60 -3.30 -23.17
C GLU A 59 -18.76 -2.70 -22.40
N PHE A 60 -18.46 -1.82 -21.45
CA PHE A 60 -19.44 -1.00 -20.73
C PHE A 60 -19.03 0.47 -20.74
N SER A 61 -20.03 1.33 -20.54
CA SER A 61 -19.85 2.74 -20.20
C SER A 61 -20.87 3.11 -19.14
N VAL A 62 -20.43 3.76 -18.07
CA VAL A 62 -21.26 4.17 -16.93
C VAL A 62 -21.00 5.63 -16.64
N ASN A 63 -22.08 6.41 -16.55
CA ASN A 63 -22.01 7.83 -16.23
C ASN A 63 -22.40 8.02 -14.76
N ALA A 64 -21.40 8.23 -13.89
CA ALA A 64 -21.58 8.34 -12.44
C ALA A 64 -21.32 9.77 -11.97
N ALA A 65 -21.90 10.17 -10.83
CA ALA A 65 -21.57 11.45 -10.22
C ALA A 65 -20.07 11.54 -9.90
N ILE A 66 -19.47 12.72 -10.07
CA ILE A 66 -18.06 12.94 -9.73
C ILE A 66 -17.86 12.71 -8.24
N ASN A 67 -16.92 11.83 -7.89
CA ASN A 67 -16.48 11.54 -6.53
C ASN A 67 -14.97 11.32 -6.53
N ASP A 68 -14.31 11.54 -5.39
CA ASP A 68 -12.86 11.29 -5.26
C ASP A 68 -12.49 9.83 -5.53
N VAL A 69 -13.40 8.91 -5.21
CA VAL A 69 -13.22 7.47 -5.33
C VAL A 69 -14.46 6.83 -5.94
N TYR A 70 -14.23 5.87 -6.84
CA TYR A 70 -15.25 5.01 -7.44
C TYR A 70 -14.98 3.57 -7.04
N GLN A 71 -15.93 2.94 -6.35
CA GLN A 71 -15.92 1.50 -6.11
C GLN A 71 -16.86 0.83 -7.13
N LEU A 72 -16.27 0.04 -8.03
CA LEU A 72 -16.96 -0.69 -9.07
C LEU A 72 -17.24 -2.10 -8.60
N LYS A 73 -18.49 -2.54 -8.69
CA LYS A 73 -18.91 -3.92 -8.45
C LYS A 73 -19.30 -4.58 -9.76
N PHE A 74 -18.71 -5.75 -10.04
CA PHE A 74 -18.94 -6.54 -11.25
C PHE A 74 -19.67 -7.83 -10.87
N THR A 75 -20.86 -8.05 -11.45
CA THR A 75 -21.70 -9.22 -11.14
C THR A 75 -22.17 -9.89 -12.42
N LYS A 76 -21.97 -11.21 -12.51
CA LYS A 76 -22.49 -12.06 -13.58
C LYS A 76 -22.77 -13.45 -13.03
N ASP A 77 -23.92 -14.03 -13.37
CA ASP A 77 -24.26 -15.40 -12.98
C ASP A 77 -23.22 -16.39 -13.51
N GLY A 78 -22.85 -17.36 -12.68
CA GLY A 78 -21.80 -18.32 -13.00
C GLY A 78 -20.37 -17.80 -12.85
N TYR A 79 -20.16 -16.55 -12.41
CA TYR A 79 -18.85 -15.98 -12.11
C TYR A 79 -18.76 -15.52 -10.65
N PHE A 80 -17.54 -15.44 -10.12
CA PHE A 80 -17.28 -14.76 -8.84
C PHE A 80 -17.49 -13.26 -9.02
N GLN A 81 -18.13 -12.64 -8.03
CA GLN A 81 -18.25 -11.18 -7.98
C GLN A 81 -16.85 -10.57 -7.81
N SER A 82 -16.60 -9.45 -8.47
CA SER A 82 -15.37 -8.67 -8.29
C SER A 82 -15.71 -7.26 -7.83
N ILE A 83 -14.86 -6.69 -6.98
CA ILE A 83 -14.93 -5.28 -6.59
C ILE A 83 -13.56 -4.66 -6.86
N GLN A 84 -13.53 -3.52 -7.55
CA GLN A 84 -12.31 -2.76 -7.78
C GLN A 84 -12.56 -1.30 -7.47
N THR A 85 -11.59 -0.64 -6.85
CA THR A 85 -11.70 0.78 -6.49
C THR A 85 -10.71 1.59 -7.31
N PHE A 86 -11.08 2.79 -7.74
CA PHE A 86 -10.23 3.73 -8.48
C PHE A 86 -10.43 5.15 -7.95
N SER A 87 -9.37 5.95 -7.89
CA SER A 87 -9.52 7.38 -7.63
C SER A 87 -9.92 8.12 -8.91
N HIS A 88 -10.62 9.24 -8.78
CA HIS A 88 -10.92 10.10 -9.92
C HIS A 88 -9.68 10.55 -10.68
N PHE A 89 -8.66 11.01 -9.95
CA PHE A 89 -7.38 11.43 -10.51
C PHE A 89 -6.77 10.34 -11.42
N GLU A 90 -6.63 9.11 -10.90
CA GLU A 90 -6.13 7.97 -11.68
C GLU A 90 -6.93 7.73 -12.97
N LEU A 91 -8.26 7.82 -12.92
CA LEU A 91 -9.10 7.60 -14.10
C LEU A 91 -8.99 8.73 -15.13
N GLN A 92 -8.83 9.98 -14.69
CA GLN A 92 -8.61 11.11 -15.59
C GLN A 92 -7.30 10.97 -16.38
N GLN A 93 -6.24 10.51 -15.72
CA GLN A 93 -4.95 10.24 -16.37
C GLN A 93 -5.04 9.09 -17.41
N GLN A 94 -6.04 8.22 -17.29
CA GLN A 94 -6.28 7.08 -18.19
C GLN A 94 -7.37 7.35 -19.23
N SER A 95 -7.69 8.62 -19.50
CA SER A 95 -8.76 9.01 -20.43
C SER A 95 -10.10 8.34 -20.11
N SER A 96 -10.37 8.10 -18.82
CA SER A 96 -11.59 7.47 -18.31
C SER A 96 -11.86 6.04 -18.83
N LYS A 97 -10.79 5.32 -19.26
CA LYS A 97 -10.87 3.94 -19.71
C LYS A 97 -10.03 3.03 -18.82
N ILE A 98 -10.67 2.07 -18.15
CA ILE A 98 -9.96 1.07 -17.34
C ILE A 98 -9.40 -0.05 -18.23
N THR A 99 -8.25 -0.61 -17.81
CA THR A 99 -7.72 -1.86 -18.36
C THR A 99 -8.73 -3.00 -18.19
N ASP A 100 -8.73 -3.94 -19.14
CA ASP A 100 -9.60 -5.12 -19.12
C ASP A 100 -9.60 -5.81 -17.74
N ILE A 101 -10.79 -6.16 -17.27
CA ILE A 101 -11.00 -6.91 -16.02
C ILE A 101 -11.38 -8.34 -16.37
N SER A 102 -10.63 -9.30 -15.84
CA SER A 102 -10.93 -10.72 -16.01
C SER A 102 -11.71 -11.28 -14.82
N LEU A 103 -12.91 -11.80 -15.05
CA LEU A 103 -13.72 -12.48 -14.03
C LEU A 103 -13.41 -13.98 -13.97
N VAL A 104 -13.50 -14.56 -12.77
CA VAL A 104 -13.27 -15.99 -12.54
C VAL A 104 -14.60 -16.73 -12.63
N LYS A 105 -14.66 -17.77 -13.48
CA LYS A 105 -15.84 -18.63 -13.59
C LYS A 105 -15.97 -19.51 -12.34
N LYS A 106 -17.21 -19.67 -11.85
CA LYS A 106 -17.54 -20.61 -10.77
C LYS A 106 -17.47 -22.04 -11.30
N ALA A 107 -16.97 -22.95 -10.47
CA ALA A 107 -17.05 -24.39 -10.68
C ALA A 107 -17.48 -25.07 -9.37
N SER A 108 -18.00 -26.30 -9.45
CA SER A 108 -18.66 -26.99 -8.33
C SER A 108 -17.81 -27.02 -7.05
N LYS A 109 -16.52 -27.32 -7.17
CA LYS A 109 -15.55 -27.38 -6.06
C LYS A 109 -14.61 -26.18 -5.99
N ARG A 110 -14.87 -25.12 -6.74
CA ARG A 110 -14.02 -23.92 -6.71
C ARG A 110 -14.36 -23.06 -5.51
N VAL A 111 -13.39 -22.90 -4.64
CA VAL A 111 -13.45 -21.97 -3.50
C VAL A 111 -12.59 -20.74 -3.78
N MET A 112 -12.97 -19.60 -3.24
CA MET A 112 -12.14 -18.40 -3.15
C MET A 112 -11.77 -18.16 -1.69
N LEU A 113 -10.49 -18.25 -1.38
CA LEU A 113 -9.94 -17.86 -0.08
C LEU A 113 -9.43 -16.42 -0.15
N ALA A 114 -9.58 -15.64 0.92
CA ALA A 114 -8.99 -14.31 1.05
C ALA A 114 -8.00 -14.26 2.22
N PHE A 115 -6.87 -13.58 2.03
CA PHE A 115 -5.86 -13.40 3.08
C PHE A 115 -5.51 -11.92 3.25
N GLY A 116 -5.57 -11.44 4.48
CA GLY A 116 -5.00 -10.17 4.93
C GLY A 116 -3.78 -10.40 5.84
N GLY A 117 -2.92 -9.41 5.93
CA GLY A 117 -1.67 -9.47 6.71
C GLY A 117 -1.87 -9.31 8.22
N ASP A 118 -0.88 -8.67 8.85
CA ASP A 118 -0.80 -8.53 10.31
C ASP A 118 -1.87 -7.60 10.89
N VAL A 119 -2.53 -8.04 11.98
CA VAL A 119 -3.61 -7.33 12.67
C VAL A 119 -3.30 -7.11 14.14
N MET A 120 -3.27 -5.85 14.55
CA MET A 120 -3.23 -5.37 15.93
C MET A 120 -4.00 -4.05 16.02
N MET A 121 -5.02 -3.99 16.87
CA MET A 121 -5.95 -2.84 17.01
C MET A 121 -5.94 -2.29 18.44
N GLY A 122 -4.75 -2.07 19.00
CA GLY A 122 -4.53 -1.53 20.34
C GLY A 122 -3.68 -0.26 20.33
N ARG A 123 -3.16 0.18 21.48
CA ARG A 123 -2.16 1.28 21.56
C ARG A 123 -2.62 2.59 20.89
N ARG A 124 -2.04 2.98 19.75
CA ARG A 124 -2.24 4.30 19.13
C ARG A 124 -3.61 4.49 18.49
N TYR A 125 -4.41 3.43 18.40
CA TYR A 125 -5.83 3.55 18.06
C TYR A 125 -6.61 4.26 19.18
N TYR A 126 -6.25 4.01 20.44
CA TYR A 126 -6.83 4.64 21.64
C TYR A 126 -6.05 5.85 22.13
N ARG A 127 -4.71 5.81 22.02
CA ARG A 127 -3.78 6.82 22.56
C ARG A 127 -2.75 7.21 21.50
N PRO A 128 -3.14 8.04 20.52
CA PRO A 128 -2.26 8.42 19.43
C PRO A 128 -1.15 9.39 19.88
N TYR A 129 -0.18 9.64 19.00
CA TYR A 129 0.84 10.68 19.19
C TYR A 129 0.47 11.97 18.46
N PHE A 130 1.22 13.05 18.72
CA PHE A 130 1.23 14.29 17.90
C PHE A 130 -0.13 14.97 17.71
N ASP A 131 -1.01 14.87 18.71
CA ASP A 131 -2.39 15.36 18.65
C ASP A 131 -3.19 14.79 17.46
N ASP A 132 -2.79 13.64 16.94
CA ASP A 132 -3.58 12.89 15.97
C ASP A 132 -4.92 12.50 16.61
N PRO A 133 -6.01 12.41 15.83
CA PRO A 133 -7.31 12.03 16.36
C PRO A 133 -7.28 10.59 16.92
N VAL A 134 -7.97 10.39 18.04
CA VAL A 134 -8.29 9.07 18.56
C VAL A 134 -9.18 8.36 17.54
N LEU A 135 -8.92 7.08 17.26
CA LEU A 135 -9.72 6.30 16.32
C LEU A 135 -10.73 5.39 17.01
N ILE A 136 -10.42 4.95 18.23
CA ILE A 136 -11.29 4.09 19.03
C ILE A 136 -11.49 4.75 20.39
N HIS A 137 -12.71 5.23 20.60
CA HIS A 137 -13.14 5.86 21.84
C HIS A 137 -13.71 4.80 22.79
N LEU A 138 -13.44 4.95 24.09
CA LEU A 138 -13.79 3.95 25.11
C LEU A 138 -15.30 3.77 25.29
N ASP A 139 -16.09 4.78 24.96
CA ASP A 139 -17.56 4.79 24.99
C ASP A 139 -18.19 4.23 23.71
N ASN A 140 -17.41 3.97 22.65
CA ASN A 140 -17.91 3.46 21.38
C ASN A 140 -16.94 2.48 20.68
N LYS A 141 -16.35 1.57 21.45
CA LYS A 141 -15.28 0.66 21.02
C LYS A 141 -15.66 -0.15 19.78
N LEU A 142 -16.86 -0.74 19.75
CA LEU A 142 -17.28 -1.64 18.68
C LEU A 142 -17.51 -0.91 17.35
N ASP A 143 -18.30 0.17 17.33
CA ASP A 143 -18.58 0.86 16.06
C ASP A 143 -17.32 1.55 15.53
N ASN A 144 -16.46 2.05 16.42
CA ASN A 144 -15.17 2.59 16.02
C ASN A 144 -14.24 1.51 15.45
N SER A 145 -14.19 0.32 16.06
CA SER A 145 -13.45 -0.82 15.53
C SER A 145 -13.97 -1.25 14.15
N LYS A 146 -15.30 -1.27 13.95
CA LYS A 146 -15.92 -1.51 12.63
C LYS A 146 -15.53 -0.42 11.62
N ALA A 147 -15.48 0.85 12.04
CA ALA A 147 -15.07 1.96 11.19
C ALA A 147 -13.60 1.84 10.72
N ILE A 148 -12.73 1.12 11.45
CA ILE A 148 -11.37 0.82 10.98
C ILE A 148 -11.39 -0.09 9.76
N VAL A 149 -12.26 -1.11 9.76
CA VAL A 149 -12.29 -2.18 8.75
C VAL A 149 -13.36 -2.00 7.67
N GLN A 150 -14.17 -0.96 7.75
CA GLN A 150 -15.31 -0.73 6.85
C GLN A 150 -14.95 -0.70 5.36
N HIS A 151 -13.75 -0.23 5.01
CA HIS A 151 -13.33 -0.10 3.61
C HIS A 151 -12.82 -1.41 3.01
N ILE A 152 -12.43 -2.38 3.84
CA ILE A 152 -12.04 -3.73 3.38
C ILE A 152 -13.19 -4.73 3.50
N LYS A 153 -14.25 -4.42 4.24
CA LYS A 153 -15.43 -5.30 4.35
C LYS A 153 -15.97 -5.76 2.98
N PRO A 154 -16.22 -4.88 1.99
CA PRO A 154 -16.74 -5.31 0.69
C PRO A 154 -15.85 -6.33 -0.02
N TYR A 155 -14.55 -6.31 0.28
CA TYR A 155 -13.54 -7.18 -0.33
C TYR A 155 -13.46 -8.53 0.37
N MET A 156 -13.24 -8.54 1.68
CA MET A 156 -13.12 -9.78 2.45
C MET A 156 -14.41 -10.60 2.38
N SER A 157 -15.57 -9.94 2.41
CA SER A 157 -16.90 -10.58 2.31
C SER A 157 -17.20 -11.21 0.93
N LEU A 158 -16.32 -11.08 -0.08
CA LEU A 158 -16.50 -11.81 -1.34
C LEU A 158 -16.08 -13.27 -1.22
N ALA A 159 -15.15 -13.57 -0.31
CA ALA A 159 -14.52 -14.87 -0.17
C ALA A 159 -15.50 -15.91 0.36
N ASP A 160 -15.26 -17.17 0.01
CA ASP A 160 -15.90 -18.29 0.68
C ASP A 160 -15.30 -18.50 2.08
N TYR A 161 -14.05 -18.06 2.29
CA TYR A 161 -13.38 -18.08 3.59
C TYR A 161 -12.22 -17.08 3.64
N ALA A 162 -12.14 -16.29 4.70
CA ALA A 162 -11.21 -15.17 4.86
C ALA A 162 -10.35 -15.29 6.12
N ALA A 163 -9.06 -15.02 5.98
CA ALA A 163 -8.05 -15.24 7.01
C ALA A 163 -7.13 -14.03 7.22
N VAL A 164 -6.73 -13.78 8.47
CA VAL A 164 -5.70 -12.79 8.84
C VAL A 164 -4.74 -13.34 9.91
N ASN A 165 -3.61 -12.67 10.14
CA ASN A 165 -2.74 -12.96 11.28
C ASN A 165 -3.07 -12.03 12.45
N LEU A 166 -3.57 -12.57 13.57
CA LEU A 166 -3.91 -11.79 14.77
C LEU A 166 -2.66 -11.66 15.65
N GLU A 167 -1.88 -10.61 15.42
CA GLU A 167 -0.59 -10.34 16.05
C GLU A 167 -0.74 -9.53 17.35
N THR A 168 -1.68 -9.95 18.18
CA THR A 168 -2.03 -9.32 19.45
C THR A 168 -2.73 -10.32 20.34
N GLN A 169 -2.50 -10.23 21.65
CA GLN A 169 -3.38 -10.89 22.61
C GLN A 169 -4.69 -10.11 22.77
N ILE A 170 -5.74 -10.77 23.22
CA ILE A 170 -7.07 -10.19 23.45
C ILE A 170 -7.38 -10.20 24.94
N ALA A 171 -7.72 -9.02 25.48
CA ALA A 171 -8.11 -8.86 26.87
C ALA A 171 -8.96 -7.59 27.05
N ASP A 172 -9.92 -7.63 27.97
CA ASP A 172 -10.75 -6.46 28.34
C ASP A 172 -9.90 -5.32 28.93
N GLU A 173 -8.90 -5.71 29.72
CA GLU A 173 -7.96 -4.80 30.36
C GLU A 173 -6.54 -5.29 30.11
N LYS A 174 -5.56 -4.38 30.28
CA LYS A 174 -4.15 -4.73 30.12
C LYS A 174 -3.76 -5.77 31.19
N PRO A 175 -3.26 -6.96 30.82
CA PRO A 175 -2.79 -7.92 31.82
C PRO A 175 -1.59 -7.39 32.61
N GLU A 176 -1.45 -7.84 33.86
CA GLU A 176 -0.44 -7.33 34.80
C GLU A 176 0.98 -7.78 34.46
N GLU A 177 1.13 -9.07 34.13
CA GLU A 177 2.42 -9.68 33.80
C GLU A 177 2.73 -9.61 32.31
N SER A 178 3.98 -9.29 31.97
CA SER A 178 4.42 -9.23 30.59
C SER A 178 5.77 -9.89 30.40
N ALA A 179 5.94 -10.59 29.28
CA ALA A 179 7.23 -11.12 28.85
C ALA A 179 8.29 -10.01 28.76
N PRO A 180 9.58 -10.32 29.01
CA PRO A 180 10.67 -9.35 28.95
C PRO A 180 11.00 -8.95 27.49
N LYS A 181 10.05 -8.29 26.82
CA LYS A 181 10.12 -7.84 25.43
C LYS A 181 10.11 -6.31 25.38
N SER A 182 10.73 -5.76 24.34
CA SER A 182 10.75 -4.30 24.13
C SER A 182 9.38 -3.70 23.79
N VAL A 183 8.46 -4.54 23.29
CA VAL A 183 7.11 -4.17 22.91
C VAL A 183 6.20 -5.37 23.17
N THR A 184 5.05 -5.11 23.79
CA THR A 184 3.96 -6.08 23.99
C THR A 184 2.63 -5.52 23.49
N PHE A 185 1.76 -6.38 22.98
CA PHE A 185 0.49 -6.05 22.33
C PHE A 185 -0.69 -6.74 23.00
N TYR A 186 -1.69 -5.94 23.32
CA TYR A 186 -3.04 -6.44 23.54
C TYR A 186 -4.03 -5.51 22.81
N SER A 187 -5.16 -6.08 22.43
CA SER A 187 -6.31 -5.38 21.85
C SER A 187 -7.56 -5.78 22.63
N GLU A 188 -8.53 -4.88 22.70
CA GLU A 188 -9.81 -5.13 23.37
C GLU A 188 -10.70 -6.05 22.51
N PRO A 189 -11.61 -6.85 23.10
CA PRO A 189 -12.30 -7.93 22.39
C PRO A 189 -13.21 -7.48 21.24
N GLU A 190 -13.62 -6.21 21.20
CA GLU A 190 -14.39 -5.63 20.10
C GLU A 190 -13.69 -5.76 18.74
N VAL A 191 -12.35 -5.90 18.73
CA VAL A 191 -11.61 -6.21 17.51
C VAL A 191 -12.11 -7.50 16.86
N LEU A 192 -12.43 -8.55 17.63
CA LEU A 192 -12.88 -9.84 17.09
C LEU A 192 -14.22 -9.67 16.38
N ALA A 193 -15.17 -8.98 17.01
CA ALA A 193 -16.48 -8.68 16.42
C ALA A 193 -16.36 -7.77 15.18
N ALA A 194 -15.43 -6.82 15.18
CA ALA A 194 -15.16 -5.98 14.01
C ALA A 194 -14.57 -6.80 12.84
N LEU A 195 -13.64 -7.73 13.11
CA LEU A 195 -13.09 -8.62 12.10
C LEU A 195 -14.17 -9.54 11.51
N THR A 196 -14.99 -10.18 12.34
CA THR A 196 -16.15 -10.96 11.88
C THR A 196 -17.10 -10.12 11.02
N TRP A 197 -17.45 -8.91 11.47
CA TRP A 197 -18.31 -7.99 10.71
C TRP A 197 -17.71 -7.59 9.34
N ALA A 198 -16.38 -7.56 9.23
CA ALA A 198 -15.68 -7.30 7.99
C ALA A 198 -15.70 -8.49 7.02
N GLY A 199 -16.17 -9.67 7.45
CA GLY A 199 -16.16 -10.90 6.67
C GLY A 199 -14.84 -11.65 6.79
N ILE A 200 -14.24 -11.68 7.98
CA ILE A 200 -13.10 -12.53 8.31
C ILE A 200 -13.65 -13.73 9.09
N ASP A 201 -13.21 -14.93 8.72
CA ASP A 201 -13.69 -16.19 9.29
C ASP A 201 -12.62 -16.85 10.17
N TYR A 202 -11.33 -16.56 9.93
CA TYR A 202 -10.21 -17.21 10.61
C TYR A 202 -9.09 -16.25 11.00
N VAL A 203 -8.47 -16.52 12.16
CA VAL A 203 -7.25 -15.85 12.63
C VAL A 203 -6.13 -16.84 12.92
N SER A 204 -4.93 -16.57 12.41
CA SER A 204 -3.71 -17.26 12.85
C SER A 204 -3.17 -16.60 14.12
N LEU A 205 -2.89 -17.42 15.13
CA LEU A 205 -2.20 -17.03 16.36
C LEU A 205 -0.74 -17.49 16.37
N GLY A 206 -0.24 -18.13 15.31
CA GLY A 206 1.15 -18.58 15.26
C GLY A 206 2.12 -17.42 15.04
N ASN A 207 2.23 -16.48 15.96
CA ASN A 207 3.13 -15.33 15.83
C ASN A 207 3.90 -15.04 17.13
N ASN A 208 4.82 -14.09 17.07
CA ASN A 208 5.71 -13.75 18.18
C ASN A 208 5.04 -12.95 19.31
N HIS A 209 3.81 -12.44 19.10
CA HIS A 209 3.07 -11.64 20.09
C HIS A 209 1.99 -12.43 20.85
N THR A 210 1.83 -13.69 20.52
CA THR A 210 0.91 -14.67 21.14
C THR A 210 1.08 -14.85 22.65
N TYR A 211 2.28 -14.59 23.16
CA TYR A 211 2.65 -14.84 24.56
C TYR A 211 3.23 -13.60 25.25
N ASP A 212 2.83 -12.41 24.78
CA ASP A 212 3.31 -11.13 25.30
C ASP A 212 3.00 -10.88 26.78
N TYR A 213 1.84 -11.33 27.23
CA TYR A 213 1.36 -11.28 28.61
C TYR A 213 1.26 -12.67 29.24
N MET A 214 2.14 -13.58 28.77
CA MET A 214 2.31 -14.95 29.28
C MET A 214 0.97 -15.71 29.37
N ASP A 215 0.81 -16.59 30.36
CA ASP A 215 -0.36 -17.44 30.55
C ASP A 215 -1.65 -16.64 30.68
N SER A 216 -1.65 -15.53 31.43
CA SER A 216 -2.84 -14.72 31.63
C SER A 216 -3.39 -14.15 30.32
N GLY A 217 -2.51 -13.57 29.49
CA GLY A 217 -2.89 -13.03 28.18
C GLY A 217 -3.27 -14.12 27.20
N LEU A 218 -2.59 -15.27 27.22
CA LEU A 218 -2.90 -16.39 26.34
C LEU A 218 -4.27 -16.99 26.67
N GLN A 219 -4.54 -17.27 27.95
CA GLN A 219 -5.81 -17.81 28.40
C GLN A 219 -6.96 -16.85 28.10
N SER A 220 -6.78 -15.56 28.35
CA SER A 220 -7.73 -14.51 27.97
C SER A 220 -8.02 -14.56 26.46
N THR A 221 -6.98 -14.58 25.64
CA THR A 221 -7.11 -14.62 24.17
C THR A 221 -7.90 -15.84 23.70
N LEU A 222 -7.55 -17.03 24.20
CA LEU A 222 -8.23 -18.27 23.85
C LEU A 222 -9.68 -18.29 24.36
N ALA A 223 -9.96 -17.69 25.52
CA ALA A 223 -11.32 -17.60 26.05
C ALA A 223 -12.23 -16.70 25.21
N PHE A 224 -11.74 -15.55 24.75
CA PHE A 224 -12.49 -14.67 23.86
C PHE A 224 -12.69 -15.27 22.46
N LEU A 225 -11.67 -15.91 21.89
CA LEU A 225 -11.80 -16.55 20.59
C LEU A 225 -12.79 -17.71 20.60
N LYS A 226 -12.84 -18.52 21.66
CA LYS A 226 -13.85 -19.58 21.84
C LYS A 226 -15.29 -19.05 21.90
N GLN A 227 -15.47 -17.80 22.29
CA GLN A 227 -16.79 -17.13 22.33
C GLN A 227 -17.10 -16.38 21.02
N SER A 228 -16.11 -16.23 20.13
CA SER A 228 -16.27 -15.58 18.84
C SER A 228 -16.66 -16.56 17.73
N GLU A 229 -17.10 -16.04 16.59
CA GLU A 229 -17.34 -16.82 15.36
C GLU A 229 -16.05 -17.13 14.60
N LEU A 230 -14.90 -16.61 15.03
CA LEU A 230 -13.62 -16.79 14.34
C LEU A 230 -13.01 -18.15 14.63
N GLY A 231 -12.72 -18.92 13.57
CA GLY A 231 -11.80 -20.05 13.64
C GLY A 231 -10.39 -19.58 13.99
N TYR A 232 -9.61 -20.40 14.70
CA TYR A 232 -8.24 -20.04 15.06
C TYR A 232 -7.32 -21.25 15.23
N SER A 233 -6.03 -21.08 14.92
CA SER A 233 -4.99 -22.06 15.24
C SER A 233 -3.62 -21.41 15.44
N GLY A 234 -2.62 -22.20 15.86
CA GLY A 234 -1.24 -21.74 16.03
C GLY A 234 -0.90 -21.25 17.43
N ALA A 235 -1.76 -21.49 18.43
CA ALA A 235 -1.47 -21.24 19.84
C ALA A 235 -2.23 -22.21 20.74
N GLY A 236 -1.66 -22.52 21.91
CA GLY A 236 -2.21 -23.50 22.83
C GLY A 236 -1.55 -23.42 24.20
N VAL A 237 -2.15 -24.10 25.18
CA VAL A 237 -1.66 -24.16 26.56
C VAL A 237 -0.45 -25.09 26.73
N ASP A 238 -0.12 -25.84 25.68
CA ASP A 238 1.01 -26.76 25.54
C ASP A 238 1.36 -26.93 24.05
N GLU A 239 2.45 -27.64 23.72
CA GLU A 239 2.87 -27.85 22.33
C GLU A 239 1.82 -28.60 21.49
N GLU A 240 1.16 -29.61 22.08
CA GLU A 240 0.16 -30.43 21.36
C GLU A 240 -1.05 -29.60 20.92
N SER A 241 -1.64 -28.84 21.85
CA SER A 241 -2.77 -27.97 21.55
C SER A 241 -2.40 -26.81 20.63
N ALA A 242 -1.16 -26.29 20.72
CA ALA A 242 -0.69 -25.23 19.84
C ALA A 242 -0.56 -25.70 18.38
N LEU A 243 -0.07 -26.92 18.16
CA LEU A 243 0.09 -27.52 16.82
C LEU A 243 -1.22 -28.02 16.20
N LYS A 244 -2.34 -27.98 16.92
CA LYS A 244 -3.64 -28.45 16.42
C LYS A 244 -4.15 -27.55 15.30
N ALA A 245 -4.49 -28.16 14.16
CA ALA A 245 -5.15 -27.46 13.07
C ALA A 245 -6.57 -27.03 13.44
N HIS A 246 -6.98 -25.86 12.95
CA HIS A 246 -8.39 -25.54 12.81
C HIS A 246 -8.92 -26.14 11.51
N THR A 247 -10.09 -26.74 11.53
CA THR A 247 -10.63 -27.48 10.38
C THR A 247 -12.03 -27.01 10.07
N GLU A 248 -12.30 -26.77 8.79
CA GLU A 248 -13.56 -26.18 8.32
C GLU A 248 -13.98 -26.81 6.99
N THR A 249 -15.27 -27.02 6.78
CA THR A 249 -15.81 -27.58 5.54
C THR A 249 -16.28 -26.46 4.62
N ILE A 250 -15.50 -26.13 3.58
CA ILE A 250 -15.81 -25.05 2.65
C ILE A 250 -16.25 -25.66 1.32
N LYS A 251 -17.51 -25.44 0.91
CA LYS A 251 -18.11 -26.04 -0.31
C LYS A 251 -17.85 -27.54 -0.45
N ASN A 252 -18.15 -28.30 0.61
CA ASN A 252 -17.96 -29.76 0.70
C ASN A 252 -16.50 -30.23 0.58
N THR A 253 -15.53 -29.35 0.83
CA THR A 253 -14.10 -29.70 0.90
C THR A 253 -13.61 -29.44 2.32
N GLU A 254 -12.93 -30.41 2.91
CA GLU A 254 -12.33 -30.27 4.24
C GLU A 254 -11.03 -29.47 4.15
N PHE A 255 -10.95 -28.34 4.84
CA PHE A 255 -9.73 -27.55 4.96
C PHE A 255 -9.10 -27.73 6.34
N ALA A 256 -7.77 -27.60 6.40
CA ALA A 256 -7.02 -27.53 7.64
C ALA A 256 -6.12 -26.29 7.64
N MET A 257 -6.29 -25.41 8.62
CA MET A 257 -5.52 -24.19 8.80
C MET A 257 -4.50 -24.38 9.93
N LEU A 258 -3.22 -24.25 9.61
CA LEU A 258 -2.10 -24.41 10.55
C LEU A 258 -1.32 -23.10 10.68
N GLY A 259 -1.22 -22.55 11.89
CA GLY A 259 -0.42 -21.36 12.19
C GLY A 259 0.90 -21.67 12.89
N TYR A 260 1.99 -20.97 12.56
CA TYR A 260 3.30 -21.15 13.22
C TYR A 260 4.11 -19.87 13.37
N VAL A 261 4.82 -19.75 14.50
CA VAL A 261 5.90 -18.78 14.64
C VAL A 261 7.24 -19.40 14.23
N GLY A 262 8.05 -18.65 13.47
CA GLY A 262 9.28 -19.15 12.87
C GLY A 262 10.48 -19.28 13.82
N TRP A 263 10.38 -18.84 15.06
CA TRP A 263 11.46 -18.91 16.05
C TRP A 263 10.90 -18.95 17.47
N GLU A 264 11.66 -19.51 18.42
CA GLU A 264 11.24 -19.66 19.83
C GLU A 264 11.31 -18.33 20.61
N GLY A 265 12.12 -17.39 20.14
CA GLY A 265 12.45 -16.16 20.87
C GLY A 265 13.59 -16.38 21.85
N SER A 266 14.17 -15.28 22.35
CA SER A 266 15.29 -15.32 23.30
C SER A 266 14.88 -14.93 24.74
N ALA A 267 13.58 -14.71 24.98
CA ALA A 267 13.03 -14.43 26.29
C ALA A 267 12.88 -15.72 27.12
N ASN A 268 12.81 -15.59 28.45
CA ASN A 268 12.45 -16.67 29.36
C ASN A 268 11.26 -16.20 30.23
N PRO A 269 10.07 -16.85 30.16
CA PRO A 269 9.71 -17.95 29.26
C PRO A 269 9.78 -17.55 27.77
N THR A 270 9.90 -18.55 26.89
CA THR A 270 9.94 -18.33 25.44
C THR A 270 8.55 -18.01 24.90
N GLN A 271 8.42 -17.60 23.64
CA GLN A 271 7.11 -17.26 23.06
C GLN A 271 6.34 -18.48 22.54
N THR A 272 7.01 -19.63 22.43
CA THR A 272 6.47 -20.88 21.89
C THR A 272 5.99 -21.80 22.99
N ALA A 273 4.86 -22.48 22.75
CA ALA A 273 4.36 -23.50 23.67
C ALA A 273 5.32 -24.68 23.77
N ASN A 274 5.43 -25.25 24.97
CA ASN A 274 6.25 -26.43 25.28
C ASN A 274 5.66 -27.17 26.49
N ASP A 275 6.40 -28.13 27.05
CA ASP A 275 5.94 -28.96 28.19
C ASP A 275 5.77 -28.17 29.51
N GLN A 276 6.32 -26.96 29.61
CA GLN A 276 6.31 -26.14 30.83
C GLN A 276 5.27 -25.01 30.79
N HIS A 277 4.93 -24.51 29.60
CA HIS A 277 4.01 -23.38 29.45
C HIS A 277 3.36 -23.32 28.05
N GLY A 278 2.27 -22.56 27.95
CA GLY A 278 1.59 -22.31 26.68
C GLY A 278 2.32 -21.31 25.77
N GLY A 279 1.78 -21.05 24.59
CA GLY A 279 2.33 -20.07 23.67
C GLY A 279 1.97 -20.36 22.22
N ALA A 280 2.76 -19.80 21.30
CA ALA A 280 2.61 -20.02 19.87
C ALA A 280 3.13 -21.40 19.45
N ALA A 281 2.55 -21.95 18.39
CA ALA A 281 3.04 -23.17 17.75
C ALA A 281 4.41 -22.93 17.11
N TYR A 282 5.42 -23.70 17.53
CA TYR A 282 6.76 -23.56 16.96
C TYR A 282 6.83 -24.19 15.56
N GLY A 283 7.06 -23.34 14.55
CA GLY A 283 7.25 -23.72 13.15
C GLY A 283 8.64 -24.28 12.85
N SER A 284 9.10 -25.25 13.65
CA SER A 284 10.28 -26.04 13.30
C SER A 284 10.00 -26.87 12.04
N MET A 285 11.04 -27.26 11.29
CA MET A 285 10.84 -28.12 10.11
C MET A 285 10.13 -29.44 10.48
N LYS A 286 10.52 -30.04 11.61
CA LYS A 286 9.89 -31.26 12.13
C LYS A 286 8.39 -31.05 12.39
N ASN A 287 8.03 -29.98 13.09
CA ASN A 287 6.64 -29.72 13.46
C ASN A 287 5.79 -29.44 12.22
N ILE A 288 6.27 -28.60 11.29
CA ILE A 288 5.58 -28.30 10.03
C ILE A 288 5.34 -29.57 9.22
N LEU A 289 6.37 -30.39 8.97
CA LEU A 289 6.22 -31.60 8.16
C LEU A 289 5.26 -32.60 8.80
N LYS A 290 5.40 -32.83 10.11
CA LYS A 290 4.55 -33.76 10.85
C LYS A 290 3.07 -33.36 10.75
N SER A 291 2.73 -32.15 11.19
CA SER A 291 1.33 -31.72 11.25
C SER A 291 0.70 -31.54 9.86
N VAL A 292 1.46 -31.09 8.84
CA VAL A 292 0.96 -31.03 7.46
C VAL A 292 0.63 -32.43 6.96
N SER A 293 1.57 -33.38 7.07
CA SER A 293 1.34 -34.75 6.62
C SER A 293 0.14 -35.39 7.34
N GLU A 294 -0.02 -35.18 8.64
CA GLU A 294 -1.18 -35.68 9.40
C GLU A 294 -2.53 -35.15 8.88
N GLN A 295 -2.62 -33.90 8.42
CA GLN A 295 -3.86 -33.36 7.86
C GLN A 295 -4.08 -33.83 6.41
N VAL A 296 -3.00 -33.97 5.64
CA VAL A 296 -3.06 -34.51 4.27
C VAL A 296 -3.49 -35.97 4.28
N GLU A 297 -3.00 -36.80 5.21
CA GLU A 297 -3.43 -38.20 5.41
C GLU A 297 -4.92 -38.30 5.78
N LYS A 298 -5.47 -37.27 6.41
CA LYS A 298 -6.91 -37.14 6.72
C LYS A 298 -7.72 -36.56 5.54
N ASN A 299 -7.13 -36.47 4.34
CA ASN A 299 -7.72 -35.93 3.12
C ASN A 299 -8.17 -34.46 3.25
N LYS A 300 -7.43 -33.64 3.99
CA LYS A 300 -7.73 -32.20 4.15
C LYS A 300 -6.84 -31.33 3.28
N VAL A 301 -7.45 -30.35 2.62
CA VAL A 301 -6.72 -29.28 1.92
C VAL A 301 -6.05 -28.40 2.97
N THR A 302 -4.73 -28.55 3.08
CA THR A 302 -3.96 -27.96 4.18
C THR A 302 -3.36 -26.62 3.77
N ILE A 303 -3.59 -25.58 4.57
CA ILE A 303 -3.09 -24.23 4.39
C ILE A 303 -2.14 -23.89 5.54
N VAL A 304 -0.95 -23.43 5.21
CA VAL A 304 0.08 -23.04 6.19
C VAL A 304 0.10 -21.52 6.32
N GLN A 305 -0.04 -21.02 7.55
CA GLN A 305 0.14 -19.63 7.96
C GLN A 305 1.44 -19.55 8.78
N TYR A 306 2.43 -18.78 8.34
CA TYR A 306 3.77 -18.78 8.95
C TYR A 306 4.27 -17.36 9.25
N HIS A 307 4.50 -17.06 10.51
CA HIS A 307 5.00 -15.76 10.96
C HIS A 307 6.52 -15.82 11.17
N GLY A 308 7.31 -15.24 10.25
CA GLY A 308 8.77 -15.36 10.29
C GLY A 308 9.50 -14.50 9.28
N SER A 309 10.83 -14.68 9.20
CA SER A 309 11.76 -13.85 8.41
C SER A 309 12.25 -12.60 9.15
N GLN A 310 12.91 -11.68 8.43
CA GLN A 310 13.47 -10.46 8.98
C GLN A 310 12.53 -9.27 8.72
N GLU A 311 12.23 -8.51 9.79
CA GLU A 311 11.45 -7.27 9.69
C GLU A 311 12.00 -6.31 8.61
N TYR A 312 11.09 -5.74 7.82
CA TYR A 312 11.35 -4.72 6.80
C TYR A 312 12.29 -5.14 5.66
N ALA A 313 12.64 -6.43 5.56
CA ALA A 313 13.44 -6.95 4.45
C ALA A 313 12.60 -7.10 3.18
N ASN A 314 13.23 -6.90 2.02
CA ASN A 314 12.57 -7.07 0.71
C ASN A 314 12.34 -8.55 0.35
N SER A 315 13.11 -9.46 0.92
CA SER A 315 13.06 -10.89 0.62
C SER A 315 12.94 -11.72 1.90
N PRO A 316 12.25 -12.87 1.86
CA PRO A 316 12.28 -13.85 2.93
C PRO A 316 13.70 -14.34 3.23
N THR A 317 13.96 -14.74 4.47
CA THR A 317 15.19 -15.46 4.83
C THR A 317 15.20 -16.86 4.22
N GLY A 318 16.39 -17.43 3.99
CA GLY A 318 16.50 -18.80 3.46
C GLY A 318 15.81 -19.87 4.32
N VAL A 319 15.77 -19.68 5.65
CA VAL A 319 15.03 -20.57 6.57
C VAL A 319 13.52 -20.51 6.32
N THR A 320 12.98 -19.30 6.10
CA THR A 320 11.56 -19.12 5.78
C THR A 320 11.23 -19.74 4.44
N GLU A 321 12.04 -19.47 3.40
CA GLU A 321 11.85 -20.10 2.09
C GLU A 321 11.86 -21.63 2.17
N GLN A 322 12.84 -22.20 2.87
CA GLN A 322 12.97 -23.66 3.00
C GLN A 322 11.74 -24.25 3.69
N ARG A 323 11.30 -23.69 4.82
CA ARG A 323 10.15 -24.22 5.57
C ARG A 323 8.84 -24.15 4.78
N LEU A 324 8.58 -23.05 4.08
CA LEU A 324 7.37 -22.90 3.28
C LEU A 324 7.36 -23.86 2.08
N LYS A 325 8.49 -23.98 1.36
CA LYS A 325 8.61 -24.94 0.26
C LYS A 325 8.45 -26.38 0.73
N SER A 326 9.13 -26.75 1.81
CA SER A 326 8.98 -28.08 2.40
C SER A 326 7.57 -28.39 2.89
N SER A 327 6.81 -27.38 3.35
CA SER A 327 5.40 -27.58 3.69
C SER A 327 4.55 -27.91 2.46
N LEU A 328 4.82 -27.27 1.31
CA LEU A 328 4.15 -27.56 0.04
C LEU A 328 4.55 -28.94 -0.51
N ASP A 329 5.82 -29.33 -0.36
CA ASP A 329 6.33 -30.67 -0.71
C ASP A 329 5.66 -31.76 0.14
N ALA A 330 5.37 -31.47 1.42
CA ALA A 330 4.65 -32.38 2.33
C ALA A 330 3.14 -32.50 2.03
N GLY A 331 2.63 -31.73 1.06
CA GLY A 331 1.24 -31.85 0.58
C GLY A 331 0.35 -30.65 0.91
N ALA A 332 0.84 -29.61 1.59
CA ALA A 332 0.06 -28.37 1.74
C ALA A 332 -0.31 -27.78 0.38
N ALA A 333 -1.49 -27.17 0.29
CA ALA A 333 -2.03 -26.55 -0.92
C ALA A 333 -1.51 -25.12 -1.11
N LEU A 334 -1.35 -24.37 0.00
CA LEU A 334 -0.88 -22.99 0.02
C LEU A 334 0.00 -22.71 1.23
N ALA A 335 0.94 -21.78 1.08
CA ALA A 335 1.77 -21.26 2.16
C ALA A 335 1.71 -19.73 2.18
N ILE A 336 1.17 -19.18 3.25
CA ILE A 336 0.94 -17.75 3.46
C ILE A 336 1.79 -17.31 4.66
N ALA A 337 2.61 -16.29 4.47
CA ALA A 337 3.53 -15.81 5.49
C ALA A 337 3.31 -14.35 5.86
N HIS A 338 3.78 -14.02 7.06
CA HIS A 338 3.56 -12.79 7.83
C HIS A 338 4.86 -12.41 8.56
N HIS A 339 4.87 -11.27 9.28
CA HIS A 339 5.98 -10.72 10.12
C HIS A 339 6.80 -9.57 9.54
N PRO A 340 7.22 -9.55 8.26
CA PRO A 340 8.11 -8.48 7.79
C PRO A 340 7.54 -7.06 7.89
N HIS A 341 6.23 -6.90 8.13
CA HIS A 341 5.45 -5.65 8.14
C HIS A 341 5.49 -4.86 6.82
N VAL A 342 6.15 -5.41 5.80
CA VAL A 342 6.25 -4.87 4.43
C VAL A 342 5.87 -5.98 3.46
N THR A 343 5.37 -5.61 2.29
CA THR A 343 5.07 -6.59 1.25
C THR A 343 6.34 -7.25 0.72
N GLN A 344 6.26 -8.56 0.49
CA GLN A 344 7.27 -9.34 -0.20
C GLN A 344 6.66 -9.99 -1.45
N GLY A 345 7.51 -10.46 -2.36
CA GLY A 345 7.06 -11.11 -3.60
C GLY A 345 6.26 -12.38 -3.33
N LEU A 346 5.55 -12.85 -4.36
CA LEU A 346 4.87 -14.13 -4.39
C LEU A 346 5.64 -15.11 -5.28
N GLU A 347 5.47 -16.40 -5.04
CA GLU A 347 6.12 -17.47 -5.79
C GLU A 347 5.12 -18.57 -6.13
N LEU A 348 5.07 -18.96 -7.40
CA LEU A 348 4.39 -20.17 -7.83
C LEU A 348 5.39 -21.34 -7.84
N TYR A 349 5.48 -22.04 -6.72
CA TYR A 349 6.37 -23.17 -6.52
C TYR A 349 5.65 -24.48 -6.88
N ASN A 350 6.03 -25.15 -7.97
CA ASN A 350 5.38 -26.38 -8.44
C ASN A 350 3.85 -26.26 -8.55
N ASN A 351 3.38 -25.15 -9.15
CA ASN A 351 1.95 -24.80 -9.24
C ASN A 351 1.23 -24.69 -7.88
N LYS A 352 1.95 -24.37 -6.81
CA LYS A 352 1.38 -24.03 -5.51
C LYS A 352 1.89 -22.65 -5.09
N LEU A 353 1.00 -21.81 -4.58
CA LEU A 353 1.33 -20.43 -4.29
C LEU A 353 1.98 -20.31 -2.90
N ILE A 354 3.08 -19.56 -2.85
CA ILE A 354 3.67 -19.00 -1.64
C ILE A 354 3.49 -17.48 -1.67
N ALA A 355 2.89 -16.91 -0.63
CA ALA A 355 2.88 -15.47 -0.39
C ALA A 355 3.80 -15.17 0.80
N TYR A 356 4.96 -14.56 0.57
CA TYR A 356 5.99 -14.43 1.62
C TYR A 356 5.68 -13.35 2.67
N SER A 357 4.91 -12.32 2.32
CA SER A 357 4.40 -11.31 3.25
C SER A 357 3.41 -10.39 2.56
N MET A 358 2.22 -10.19 3.16
CA MET A 358 1.28 -9.15 2.76
C MET A 358 1.53 -7.79 3.42
N GLY A 359 2.47 -7.70 4.36
CA GLY A 359 2.67 -6.51 5.20
C GLY A 359 1.53 -6.32 6.21
N ASN A 360 1.40 -5.11 6.74
CA ASN A 360 0.39 -4.81 7.75
C ASN A 360 -1.02 -4.67 7.14
N PHE A 361 -2.00 -5.31 7.76
CA PHE A 361 -3.41 -5.11 7.43
C PHE A 361 -4.03 -4.05 8.34
N ILE A 362 -3.90 -4.23 9.65
CA ILE A 362 -4.36 -3.29 10.68
C ILE A 362 -3.21 -3.15 11.67
N PHE A 363 -2.49 -2.03 11.64
CA PHE A 363 -1.34 -1.84 12.53
C PHE A 363 -1.02 -0.36 12.72
N ASP A 364 -0.43 -0.03 13.87
CA ASP A 364 -0.13 1.35 14.27
C ASP A 364 1.28 1.85 13.91
N GLN A 365 2.01 1.11 13.08
CA GLN A 365 3.37 1.46 12.68
C GLN A 365 3.36 2.71 11.79
N ASN A 366 4.33 3.59 12.02
CA ASN A 366 4.43 4.90 11.37
C ASN A 366 5.58 4.96 10.36
N PHE A 367 6.07 3.81 9.90
CA PHE A 367 7.08 3.73 8.84
C PHE A 367 6.39 3.79 7.48
N SER A 368 6.88 4.62 6.54
CA SER A 368 6.25 4.74 5.22
C SER A 368 6.17 3.40 4.48
N ALA A 369 7.22 2.57 4.58
CA ALA A 369 7.25 1.26 3.95
C ALA A 369 6.20 0.27 4.49
N THR A 370 5.65 0.50 5.70
CA THR A 370 4.72 -0.44 6.35
C THR A 370 3.26 -0.09 6.09
N GLN A 371 3.00 0.96 5.32
CA GLN A 371 1.64 1.39 4.98
C GLN A 371 1.14 0.77 3.67
N HIS A 372 2.01 0.15 2.89
CA HIS A 372 1.63 -0.55 1.65
C HIS A 372 1.40 -2.03 1.97
N SER A 373 0.24 -2.56 1.55
CA SER A 373 -0.20 -3.93 1.81
C SER A 373 -1.05 -4.44 0.64
N PHE A 374 -1.64 -5.63 0.76
CA PHE A 374 -2.63 -6.15 -0.18
C PHE A 374 -3.53 -7.21 0.48
N ILE A 375 -4.74 -7.38 -0.06
CA ILE A 375 -5.54 -8.60 0.12
C ILE A 375 -5.14 -9.57 -0.99
N LEU A 376 -4.94 -10.84 -0.63
CA LEU A 376 -4.69 -11.90 -1.58
C LEU A 376 -5.93 -12.79 -1.70
N TYR A 377 -6.55 -12.81 -2.88
CA TYR A 377 -7.51 -13.85 -3.23
C TYR A 377 -6.80 -15.03 -3.86
N VAL A 378 -7.19 -16.23 -3.46
CA VAL A 378 -6.70 -17.48 -4.06
C VAL A 378 -7.88 -18.38 -4.38
N TRP A 379 -8.02 -18.75 -5.65
CA TRP A 379 -8.97 -19.74 -6.08
C TRP A 379 -8.32 -21.11 -6.10
N LEU A 380 -8.97 -22.07 -5.44
CA LEU A 380 -8.58 -23.47 -5.43
C LEU A 380 -9.68 -24.34 -6.01
N ASP A 381 -9.30 -25.28 -6.86
CA ASP A 381 -10.17 -26.34 -7.38
C ASP A 381 -9.84 -27.65 -6.66
N ASP A 382 -10.67 -28.02 -5.67
CA ASP A 382 -10.44 -29.23 -4.86
C ASP A 382 -9.01 -29.27 -4.27
N GLY A 383 -8.56 -28.12 -3.74
CA GLY A 383 -7.23 -27.92 -3.15
C GLY A 383 -6.09 -27.65 -4.15
N LYS A 384 -6.35 -27.65 -5.46
CA LYS A 384 -5.34 -27.32 -6.48
C LYS A 384 -5.39 -25.85 -6.83
N PHE A 385 -4.24 -25.19 -6.93
CA PHE A 385 -4.16 -23.78 -7.32
C PHE A 385 -4.73 -23.56 -8.73
N HIS A 386 -5.68 -22.64 -8.84
CA HIS A 386 -6.23 -22.18 -10.12
C HIS A 386 -5.69 -20.79 -10.48
N ARG A 387 -5.86 -19.83 -9.57
CA ARG A 387 -5.51 -18.42 -9.76
C ARG A 387 -5.27 -17.72 -8.42
N ALA A 388 -4.47 -16.67 -8.43
CA ALA A 388 -4.45 -15.67 -7.38
C ALA A 388 -4.70 -14.26 -7.92
N GLU A 389 -5.27 -13.39 -7.09
CA GLU A 389 -5.51 -11.98 -7.39
C GLU A 389 -5.12 -11.10 -6.20
N ILE A 390 -4.44 -10.00 -6.50
CA ILE A 390 -3.87 -9.05 -5.56
C ILE A 390 -4.72 -7.80 -5.59
N VAL A 391 -5.38 -7.49 -4.48
CA VAL A 391 -6.08 -6.22 -4.25
C VAL A 391 -5.10 -5.31 -3.50
N PRO A 392 -4.54 -4.27 -4.14
CA PRO A 392 -3.55 -3.42 -3.50
C PRO A 392 -4.19 -2.56 -2.40
N LEU A 393 -3.52 -2.45 -1.26
CA LEU A 393 -3.97 -1.67 -0.10
C LEU A 393 -2.97 -0.60 0.34
N TYR A 394 -3.51 0.46 0.92
CA TYR A 394 -2.80 1.48 1.67
C TYR A 394 -3.42 1.59 3.07
N VAL A 395 -2.62 1.34 4.10
CA VAL A 395 -2.97 1.51 5.53
C VAL A 395 -2.88 2.99 5.87
N LYS A 396 -3.89 3.74 5.43
CA LYS A 396 -4.00 5.18 5.60
C LYS A 396 -4.43 5.48 7.02
N GLY A 397 -3.61 6.19 7.79
CA GLY A 397 -3.98 6.59 9.15
C GLY A 397 -4.34 5.43 10.07
N TYR A 398 -3.74 4.25 9.85
CA TYR A 398 -4.04 2.98 10.55
C TYR A 398 -5.33 2.26 10.12
N LYS A 399 -6.04 2.76 9.11
CA LYS A 399 -7.18 2.09 8.47
C LYS A 399 -6.74 1.41 7.17
N PRO A 400 -6.99 0.11 6.95
CA PRO A 400 -6.78 -0.51 5.65
C PRO A 400 -7.76 0.06 4.61
N THR A 401 -7.24 0.60 3.51
CA THR A 401 -8.04 1.15 2.42
C THR A 401 -7.53 0.63 1.07
N PRO A 402 -8.40 0.46 0.05
CA PRO A 402 -7.95 0.16 -1.31
C PRO A 402 -6.96 1.21 -1.81
N ALA A 403 -5.81 0.79 -2.31
CA ALA A 403 -4.82 1.70 -2.87
C ALA A 403 -5.20 2.13 -4.29
N THR A 404 -5.15 3.44 -4.52
CA THR A 404 -5.40 4.09 -5.81
C THR A 404 -4.19 4.94 -6.21
N GLY A 405 -4.14 5.40 -7.47
CA GLY A 405 -3.11 6.34 -7.94
C GLY A 405 -1.67 5.93 -7.58
N MET A 406 -0.89 6.86 -7.02
CA MET A 406 0.51 6.62 -6.62
C MET A 406 0.66 5.43 -5.66
N HIS A 407 -0.26 5.25 -4.70
CA HIS A 407 -0.17 4.15 -3.74
C HIS A 407 -0.36 2.80 -4.42
N ARG A 408 -1.29 2.70 -5.39
CA ARG A 408 -1.47 1.49 -6.20
C ARG A 408 -0.22 1.17 -6.98
N TYR A 409 0.30 2.14 -7.72
CA TYR A 409 1.52 1.97 -8.49
C TYR A 409 2.64 1.43 -7.60
N THR A 410 2.84 2.02 -6.42
CA THR A 410 3.92 1.65 -5.51
C THR A 410 3.80 0.20 -5.03
N VAL A 411 2.61 -0.21 -4.56
CA VAL A 411 2.35 -1.60 -4.12
C VAL A 411 2.57 -2.57 -5.28
N MET A 412 1.92 -2.30 -6.41
CA MET A 412 1.88 -3.23 -7.53
C MET A 412 3.24 -3.36 -8.22
N LYS A 413 3.96 -2.25 -8.43
CA LYS A 413 5.31 -2.26 -9.00
C LYS A 413 6.27 -3.06 -8.11
N ARG A 414 6.18 -2.87 -6.80
CA ARG A 414 6.99 -3.64 -5.84
C ARG A 414 6.70 -5.13 -5.92
N LEU A 415 5.44 -5.53 -5.89
CA LEU A 415 5.03 -6.93 -5.94
C LEU A 415 5.44 -7.60 -7.27
N THR A 416 5.25 -6.93 -8.40
CA THR A 416 5.67 -7.43 -9.71
C THR A 416 7.17 -7.69 -9.75
N GLU A 417 8.00 -6.72 -9.37
CA GLU A 417 9.46 -6.88 -9.47
C GLU A 417 10.00 -7.93 -8.48
N LEU A 418 9.44 -8.03 -7.27
CA LEU A 418 9.84 -9.05 -6.30
C LEU A 418 9.38 -10.46 -6.69
N SER A 419 8.18 -10.60 -7.26
CA SER A 419 7.65 -11.91 -7.70
C SER A 419 8.37 -12.40 -8.98
N LYS A 420 8.77 -11.48 -9.86
CA LYS A 420 9.53 -11.79 -11.07
C LYS A 420 10.88 -12.46 -10.76
N GLN A 421 11.56 -12.04 -9.68
CA GLN A 421 12.78 -12.70 -9.20
C GLN A 421 12.58 -14.17 -8.81
N ARG A 422 11.32 -14.57 -8.60
CA ARG A 422 10.88 -15.92 -8.23
C ARG A 422 10.09 -16.60 -9.35
N ASN A 423 10.36 -16.19 -10.59
CA ASN A 423 9.71 -16.72 -11.80
C ASN A 423 8.17 -16.65 -11.76
N THR A 424 7.62 -15.63 -11.09
CA THR A 424 6.18 -15.45 -10.94
C THR A 424 5.76 -14.12 -11.55
N LEU A 425 5.01 -14.21 -12.66
CA LEU A 425 4.50 -13.05 -13.37
C LEU A 425 3.16 -12.58 -12.78
N ILE A 426 3.02 -11.27 -12.58
CA ILE A 426 1.78 -10.63 -12.17
C ILE A 426 1.27 -9.78 -13.33
N MET A 427 0.07 -10.11 -13.84
CA MET A 427 -0.57 -9.43 -14.96
C MET A 427 -1.69 -8.51 -14.48
N PRO A 428 -1.96 -7.37 -15.14
CA PRO A 428 -3.05 -6.49 -14.75
C PRO A 428 -4.42 -7.13 -15.02
N SER A 429 -5.38 -6.84 -14.14
CA SER A 429 -6.82 -7.08 -14.34
C SER A 429 -7.54 -5.88 -13.73
N GLY A 430 -7.80 -4.86 -14.56
CA GLY A 430 -8.14 -3.51 -14.10
C GLY A 430 -7.09 -2.95 -13.13
N GLY A 431 -7.53 -2.63 -11.91
CA GLY A 431 -6.68 -2.12 -10.83
C GLY A 431 -5.94 -3.17 -10.01
N HIS A 432 -6.19 -4.46 -10.27
CA HIS A 432 -5.63 -5.59 -9.52
C HIS A 432 -4.51 -6.29 -10.30
N GLY A 433 -3.75 -7.13 -9.63
CA GLY A 433 -2.78 -8.03 -10.26
C GLY A 433 -3.20 -9.48 -10.17
N VAL A 434 -2.95 -10.27 -11.21
CA VAL A 434 -3.36 -11.68 -11.32
C VAL A 434 -2.16 -12.58 -11.57
N ILE A 435 -2.12 -13.71 -10.87
CA ILE A 435 -1.15 -14.80 -11.04
C ILE A 435 -1.92 -16.03 -11.50
N ARG A 436 -1.44 -16.70 -12.55
CA ARG A 436 -2.02 -17.94 -13.08
C ARG A 436 -0.93 -19.00 -13.21
N ALA A 437 -1.35 -20.27 -13.22
CA ALA A 437 -0.42 -21.40 -13.36
C ALA A 437 0.33 -21.38 -14.70
N ASN A 438 -0.35 -21.03 -15.79
CA ASN A 438 0.23 -20.92 -17.13
C ASN A 438 0.42 -19.45 -17.50
N ASN A 439 1.53 -18.85 -17.07
CA ASN A 439 1.88 -17.50 -17.48
C ASN A 439 2.94 -17.55 -18.58
N GLN A 440 2.49 -17.46 -19.84
CA GLN A 440 3.38 -17.08 -20.93
C GLN A 440 3.66 -15.58 -20.83
N THR A 441 4.92 -15.20 -20.84
CA THR A 441 5.34 -13.80 -20.95
C THR A 441 4.87 -13.26 -22.30
N PRO A 442 3.99 -12.23 -22.34
CA PRO A 442 3.66 -11.60 -23.61
C PRO A 442 4.95 -11.05 -24.24
N SER A 443 5.15 -11.29 -25.54
CA SER A 443 6.35 -10.82 -26.27
C SER A 443 6.28 -9.33 -26.63
N GLU A 444 5.22 -8.64 -26.22
CA GLU A 444 4.92 -7.28 -26.66
C GLU A 444 5.88 -6.27 -26.01
N LYS A 445 6.66 -5.60 -26.85
CA LYS A 445 7.45 -4.45 -26.46
C LYS A 445 6.56 -3.21 -26.45
N LEU A 446 6.62 -2.44 -25.38
CA LEU A 446 5.92 -1.15 -25.27
C LEU A 446 6.95 -0.03 -25.20
N THR A 447 6.73 1.04 -25.95
CA THR A 447 7.52 2.27 -25.84
C THR A 447 6.59 3.41 -25.46
N LEU A 448 6.91 4.13 -24.38
CA LEU A 448 6.17 5.30 -23.93
C LEU A 448 7.08 6.52 -23.95
N ALA A 449 6.53 7.66 -24.36
CA ALA A 449 7.19 8.95 -24.23
C ALA A 449 6.88 9.56 -22.87
N ILE A 450 7.86 10.20 -22.25
CA ILE A 450 7.70 11.00 -21.05
C ILE A 450 8.06 12.43 -21.39
N ASP A 451 7.06 13.29 -21.38
CA ASP A 451 7.25 14.69 -21.69
C ASP A 451 8.02 15.41 -20.57
N PRO A 452 8.95 16.31 -20.92
CA PRO A 452 9.61 17.13 -19.93
C PRO A 452 8.65 18.12 -19.28
N VAL A 453 8.88 18.38 -18.00
CA VAL A 453 8.23 19.48 -17.29
C VAL A 453 9.16 20.69 -17.31
N ASN A 454 8.65 21.84 -17.74
CA ASN A 454 9.46 23.02 -18.02
C ASN A 454 10.34 23.43 -16.83
N GLY A 455 11.67 23.37 -17.02
CA GLY A 455 12.67 23.73 -16.01
C GLY A 455 12.99 22.64 -14.99
N GLU A 456 12.22 21.55 -14.94
CA GLU A 456 12.42 20.46 -13.99
C GLU A 456 13.43 19.42 -14.53
N LYS A 457 14.20 18.83 -13.61
CA LYS A 457 15.13 17.74 -13.93
C LYS A 457 14.66 16.39 -13.39
N VAL A 458 13.63 16.37 -12.57
CA VAL A 458 13.15 15.15 -11.92
C VAL A 458 11.71 14.87 -12.31
N ILE A 459 11.48 13.77 -13.03
CA ILE A 459 10.20 13.48 -13.66
C ILE A 459 9.59 12.20 -13.04
N PRO A 460 8.32 12.23 -12.58
CA PRO A 460 7.66 11.07 -12.00
C PRO A 460 7.34 10.00 -13.05
N LEU A 461 7.30 8.73 -12.62
CA LEU A 461 7.02 7.56 -13.46
C LEU A 461 5.75 6.78 -13.03
N TYR A 462 4.95 7.31 -12.10
CA TYR A 462 3.78 6.60 -11.55
C TYR A 462 2.67 6.31 -12.56
N GLN A 463 2.67 7.01 -13.69
CA GLN A 463 1.71 6.82 -14.78
C GLN A 463 2.12 5.67 -15.73
N LEU A 464 3.36 5.18 -15.62
CA LEU A 464 3.86 4.09 -16.43
C LEU A 464 3.29 2.74 -15.95
N PRO A 465 3.26 1.70 -16.81
CA PRO A 465 2.72 0.40 -16.43
C PRO A 465 3.56 -0.25 -15.32
N TRP A 466 2.95 -0.44 -14.15
CA TRP A 466 3.58 -1.09 -12.98
C TRP A 466 3.98 -2.55 -13.25
N HIS A 467 3.26 -3.23 -14.16
CA HIS A 467 3.44 -4.65 -14.47
C HIS A 467 4.58 -4.94 -15.46
N ARG A 468 5.31 -3.90 -15.91
CA ARG A 468 6.42 -4.05 -16.86
C ARG A 468 7.72 -3.47 -16.29
N THR A 469 8.84 -4.06 -16.68
CA THR A 469 10.18 -3.61 -16.30
C THR A 469 10.73 -2.67 -17.38
N ILE A 470 11.39 -1.58 -16.98
CA ILE A 470 12.08 -0.70 -17.91
C ILE A 470 13.32 -1.42 -18.44
N THR A 471 13.48 -1.46 -19.76
CA THR A 471 14.63 -2.13 -20.41
C THR A 471 15.52 -1.18 -21.17
N HIS A 472 14.97 -0.06 -21.66
CA HIS A 472 15.71 0.97 -22.37
C HIS A 472 15.17 2.36 -21.98
N VAL A 473 16.08 3.32 -21.88
CA VAL A 473 15.81 4.75 -21.70
C VAL A 473 16.57 5.49 -22.79
N GLU A 474 15.86 6.05 -23.75
CA GLU A 474 16.43 6.83 -24.86
C GLU A 474 16.17 8.31 -24.58
N LEU A 475 17.26 9.05 -24.38
CA LEU A 475 17.23 10.49 -24.14
C LEU A 475 17.17 11.25 -25.47
N PRO A 476 16.61 12.47 -25.48
CA PRO A 476 16.51 13.28 -26.69
C PRO A 476 17.85 13.91 -27.14
N ASP A 477 18.86 13.93 -26.26
CA ASP A 477 20.18 14.52 -26.50
C ASP A 477 21.26 13.64 -25.86
N ASP A 478 22.25 13.21 -26.67
CA ASP A 478 23.38 12.38 -26.26
C ASP A 478 24.29 13.04 -25.21
N ASN A 479 24.12 14.34 -24.96
CA ASN A 479 24.83 15.09 -23.94
C ASN A 479 24.14 15.09 -22.58
N VAL A 480 22.95 14.50 -22.46
CA VAL A 480 22.19 14.38 -21.22
C VAL A 480 22.44 13.01 -20.61
N GLY A 481 22.64 12.95 -19.30
CA GLY A 481 22.66 11.71 -18.53
C GLY A 481 21.39 11.55 -17.71
N TYR A 482 20.96 10.33 -17.45
CA TYR A 482 19.83 10.03 -16.57
C TYR A 482 20.19 9.13 -15.39
N ARG A 483 19.37 9.18 -14.34
CA ARG A 483 19.40 8.27 -13.19
C ARG A 483 17.99 7.86 -12.79
N LEU A 484 17.86 6.72 -12.12
CA LEU A 484 16.59 6.15 -11.67
C LEU A 484 16.50 6.23 -10.14
N GLY A 485 15.31 6.58 -9.64
CA GLY A 485 15.10 6.85 -8.22
C GLY A 485 13.78 6.33 -7.70
N THR A 486 13.72 6.09 -6.39
CA THR A 486 12.50 5.66 -5.68
C THR A 486 12.02 6.77 -4.75
N ASN A 487 10.70 6.94 -4.64
CA ASN A 487 10.13 7.83 -3.65
C ASN A 487 10.17 7.18 -2.27
N LEU A 488 10.47 7.97 -1.26
CA LEU A 488 10.53 7.55 0.13
C LEU A 488 9.37 8.09 0.97
N ILE A 489 8.54 8.94 0.37
CA ILE A 489 7.35 9.55 0.96
C ILE A 489 6.11 8.98 0.27
N ASN A 490 5.09 8.67 1.06
CA ASN A 490 3.81 8.20 0.57
C ASN A 490 2.88 9.41 0.37
N GLY A 491 2.09 9.39 -0.71
CA GLY A 491 1.08 10.43 -0.98
C GLY A 491 1.67 11.82 -1.21
N SER A 492 2.83 11.89 -1.88
CA SER A 492 3.53 13.15 -2.15
C SER A 492 2.82 14.09 -3.13
N ASP A 493 1.85 13.57 -3.89
CA ASP A 493 1.01 14.31 -4.83
C ASP A 493 -0.32 14.78 -4.21
N PHE A 494 -0.61 14.42 -2.95
CA PHE A 494 -1.83 14.76 -2.20
C PHE A 494 -3.19 14.37 -2.84
N GLU A 495 -3.20 13.75 -4.03
CA GLU A 495 -4.43 13.35 -4.74
C GLU A 495 -5.24 12.31 -3.96
N SER A 496 -4.58 11.47 -3.18
CA SER A 496 -5.24 10.48 -2.31
C SER A 496 -5.44 10.97 -0.87
N PHE A 497 -5.18 12.24 -0.56
CA PHE A 497 -5.16 12.74 0.81
C PHE A 497 -6.56 12.78 1.46
N ALA A 498 -7.61 13.08 0.71
CA ALA A 498 -8.99 13.14 1.21
C ALA A 498 -9.75 11.79 1.16
N THR A 499 -9.21 10.76 0.51
CA THR A 499 -9.95 9.50 0.26
C THR A 499 -10.25 8.71 1.54
N PHE A 500 -11.40 8.01 1.57
CA PHE A 500 -11.79 7.03 2.59
C PHE A 500 -11.89 7.54 4.05
N ASP A 501 -12.17 8.83 4.27
CA ASP A 501 -12.38 9.40 5.63
C ASP A 501 -11.37 8.86 6.68
N SER A 502 -10.10 8.96 6.33
CA SER A 502 -9.01 8.49 7.19
C SER A 502 -7.96 9.59 7.38
N PRO A 503 -7.59 9.91 8.62
CA PRO A 503 -6.65 10.99 8.90
C PRO A 503 -5.25 10.59 8.44
N GLU A 504 -4.64 11.41 7.59
CA GLU A 504 -3.24 11.20 7.25
C GLU A 504 -2.33 11.60 8.43
N ARG A 505 -1.40 10.69 8.77
CA ARG A 505 -0.49 10.78 9.93
C ARG A 505 0.98 10.81 9.50
N GLY A 506 1.25 10.74 8.20
CA GLY A 506 2.60 10.76 7.63
C GLY A 506 3.27 12.13 7.59
N TRP A 507 2.54 13.22 7.84
CA TRP A 507 2.98 14.60 7.57
C TRP A 507 2.97 15.50 8.82
N ILE A 508 3.96 16.39 8.92
CA ILE A 508 3.99 17.51 9.88
C ILE A 508 3.34 18.70 9.21
N PHE A 509 2.34 19.28 9.86
CA PHE A 509 1.85 20.63 9.60
C PHE A 509 0.94 21.06 10.76
N GLN A 510 0.70 22.36 10.89
CA GLN A 510 -0.27 22.86 11.86
C GLN A 510 -1.70 22.61 11.33
N ARG A 511 -2.35 21.55 11.83
CA ARG A 511 -3.68 21.12 11.35
C ARG A 511 -4.73 22.24 11.33
N SER A 512 -4.73 23.16 12.31
CA SER A 512 -5.65 24.31 12.37
C SER A 512 -5.39 25.39 11.30
N ALA A 513 -4.24 25.36 10.65
CA ALA A 513 -3.79 26.32 9.65
C ALA A 513 -3.67 25.71 8.26
N THR A 514 -4.02 24.43 8.10
CA THR A 514 -3.85 23.68 6.84
C THR A 514 -5.18 23.13 6.35
N THR A 515 -5.46 23.33 5.06
CA THR A 515 -6.63 22.76 4.37
C THR A 515 -6.20 22.13 3.05
N LEU A 516 -6.89 21.08 2.61
CA LEU A 516 -6.76 20.60 1.23
C LEU A 516 -7.62 21.50 0.33
N ASN A 517 -7.11 21.87 -0.85
CA ASN A 517 -7.86 22.64 -1.84
C ASN A 517 -7.96 21.89 -3.18
N ASP A 518 -8.70 22.46 -4.14
CA ASP A 518 -8.90 21.95 -5.51
C ASP A 518 -8.01 22.67 -6.53
N PHE A 519 -6.78 22.98 -6.15
CA PHE A 519 -5.78 23.66 -6.97
C PHE A 519 -4.44 22.93 -6.87
N GLY A 520 -4.23 21.92 -7.71
CA GLY A 520 -2.98 21.14 -7.78
C GLY A 520 -2.04 21.59 -8.89
N ALA A 521 -0.77 21.21 -8.79
CA ALA A 521 0.26 21.47 -9.77
C ALA A 521 0.41 20.31 -10.79
N SER A 522 0.24 19.06 -10.34
CA SER A 522 0.24 17.86 -11.19
C SER A 522 -1.11 17.15 -11.25
N GLY A 523 -2.07 17.59 -10.43
CA GLY A 523 -3.44 17.07 -10.35
C GLY A 523 -4.45 18.10 -9.86
N GLN A 524 -5.45 17.64 -9.12
CA GLN A 524 -6.53 18.50 -8.63
C GLN A 524 -6.29 19.02 -7.22
N ARG A 525 -5.45 18.36 -6.41
CA ARG A 525 -5.35 18.66 -4.98
C ARG A 525 -4.00 19.27 -4.62
N SER A 526 -3.99 20.21 -3.67
CA SER A 526 -2.77 20.63 -2.98
C SER A 526 -3.05 21.00 -1.52
N LEU A 527 -1.99 21.12 -0.73
CA LEU A 527 -2.08 21.56 0.65
C LEU A 527 -1.94 23.09 0.75
N HIS A 528 -3.01 23.75 1.15
CA HIS A 528 -3.04 25.16 1.48
C HIS A 528 -2.64 25.38 2.95
N ILE A 529 -1.60 26.17 3.20
CA ILE A 529 -1.08 26.46 4.54
C ILE A 529 -1.10 27.97 4.78
N LYS A 530 -1.82 28.39 5.82
CA LYS A 530 -1.80 29.77 6.32
C LYS A 530 -0.48 30.00 7.08
N LEU A 531 0.23 31.05 6.69
CA LEU A 531 1.50 31.44 7.26
C LEU A 531 1.30 32.55 8.29
N ALA A 532 1.86 32.37 9.48
CA ALA A 532 1.84 33.37 10.54
C ALA A 532 2.99 34.37 10.40
N ALA A 533 2.74 35.62 10.79
CA ALA A 533 3.78 36.63 10.92
C ALA A 533 4.85 36.21 11.95
N ALA A 534 6.12 36.48 11.65
CA ALA A 534 7.28 36.35 12.55
C ALA A 534 7.67 34.94 13.06
N LYS A 535 6.92 33.86 12.77
CA LYS A 535 7.29 32.48 13.13
C LYS A 535 7.33 31.57 11.90
N PRO A 536 8.38 30.73 11.74
CA PRO A 536 8.42 29.75 10.66
C PRO A 536 7.29 28.73 10.77
N SER A 537 6.61 28.46 9.67
CA SER A 537 5.68 27.34 9.55
C SER A 537 6.45 26.08 9.13
N THR A 538 6.27 24.97 9.83
CA THR A 538 6.97 23.71 9.52
C THR A 538 6.07 22.78 8.72
N PHE A 539 6.61 22.23 7.63
CA PHE A 539 5.97 21.22 6.80
C PHE A 539 6.94 20.05 6.54
N GLY A 540 6.44 18.82 6.32
CA GLY A 540 7.26 17.71 5.82
C GLY A 540 6.93 16.37 6.45
N MET A 541 7.91 15.48 6.58
CA MET A 541 7.70 14.11 7.05
C MET A 541 7.48 14.05 8.57
N GLN A 542 6.35 13.52 9.04
CA GLN A 542 6.11 13.32 10.48
C GLN A 542 7.09 12.31 11.07
N SER A 543 7.23 11.17 10.42
CA SER A 543 7.96 10.02 10.95
C SER A 543 9.40 9.95 10.45
N PHE A 544 10.30 9.49 11.32
CA PHE A 544 11.66 9.19 10.92
C PHE A 544 11.74 7.89 10.09
N ARG A 545 12.35 7.96 8.91
CA ARG A 545 12.70 6.81 8.08
C ARG A 545 14.02 6.18 8.55
N ARG A 546 14.05 4.86 8.72
CA ARG A 546 15.27 4.12 9.10
C ARG A 546 16.37 4.24 8.04
N VAL A 547 17.62 4.33 8.48
CA VAL A 547 18.81 4.33 7.61
C VAL A 547 19.45 2.95 7.68
N TYR A 548 19.57 2.27 6.54
CA TYR A 548 20.18 0.93 6.45
C TYR A 548 21.48 0.90 5.64
N LYS A 549 21.79 1.96 4.89
CA LYS A 549 22.96 2.07 4.01
C LYS A 549 23.80 3.29 4.38
N ALA A 550 25.09 3.24 4.11
CA ALA A 550 26.00 4.35 4.36
C ALA A 550 25.87 5.43 3.27
N SER A 551 24.94 6.38 3.47
CA SER A 551 24.66 7.52 2.56
C SER A 551 24.17 7.13 1.17
N SER A 552 23.26 7.94 0.61
CA SER A 552 22.77 7.79 -0.75
C SER A 552 22.46 9.18 -1.32
N ALA A 553 22.66 9.35 -2.63
CA ALA A 553 22.28 10.57 -3.30
C ALA A 553 20.75 10.72 -3.25
N MET A 554 20.30 11.92 -2.91
CA MET A 554 18.90 12.23 -2.68
C MET A 554 18.53 13.53 -3.40
N THR A 555 17.25 13.67 -3.73
CA THR A 555 16.66 14.96 -4.12
C THR A 555 15.40 15.19 -3.31
N VAL A 556 15.25 16.39 -2.74
CA VAL A 556 13.94 16.91 -2.32
C VAL A 556 13.32 17.61 -3.52
N LYS A 557 12.13 17.17 -3.92
CA LYS A 557 11.33 17.81 -4.96
C LYS A 557 10.06 18.35 -4.32
N ALA A 558 9.65 19.57 -4.68
CA ALA A 558 8.37 20.14 -4.27
C ALA A 558 7.95 21.24 -5.25
N LYS A 559 6.66 21.56 -5.28
CA LYS A 559 6.11 22.72 -5.97
C LYS A 559 5.38 23.61 -5.00
N PHE A 560 5.53 24.92 -5.20
CA PHE A 560 4.94 25.93 -4.35
C PHE A 560 4.22 26.99 -5.18
N ASN A 561 3.02 27.37 -4.75
CA ASN A 561 2.37 28.60 -5.17
C ASN A 561 2.36 29.55 -3.98
N VAL A 562 2.91 30.75 -4.15
CA VAL A 562 3.14 31.69 -3.04
C VAL A 562 2.50 33.04 -3.38
N GLN A 563 1.75 33.56 -2.42
CA GLN A 563 1.06 34.85 -2.55
C GLN A 563 1.89 36.04 -2.05
N ALA A 564 2.96 35.76 -1.31
CA ALA A 564 3.93 36.74 -0.82
C ALA A 564 5.34 36.14 -0.92
N ALA A 565 6.37 36.98 -0.81
CA ALA A 565 7.74 36.52 -0.82
C ALA A 565 8.04 35.66 0.42
N VAL A 566 8.52 34.44 0.19
CA VAL A 566 8.83 33.46 1.24
C VAL A 566 10.26 32.97 1.12
N LYS A 567 10.86 32.72 2.29
CA LYS A 567 12.09 31.96 2.42
C LYS A 567 11.77 30.56 2.94
N ILE A 568 12.20 29.54 2.21
CA ILE A 568 11.99 28.15 2.55
C ILE A 568 13.35 27.52 2.83
N ASN A 569 13.57 27.09 4.07
CA ASN A 569 14.74 26.32 4.46
C ASN A 569 14.37 24.83 4.53
N PHE A 570 15.06 24.00 3.75
CA PHE A 570 14.90 22.56 3.80
C PHE A 570 15.95 21.96 4.71
N TYR A 571 15.53 21.08 5.62
CA TYR A 571 16.40 20.40 6.55
C TYR A 571 16.18 18.90 6.50
N TRP A 572 17.23 18.14 6.82
CA TRP A 572 17.04 16.82 7.39
C TRP A 572 17.28 16.87 8.90
N GLN A 573 16.47 16.14 9.65
CA GLN A 573 16.61 15.96 11.09
C GLN A 573 16.83 14.48 11.38
N GLY A 574 17.88 14.15 12.14
CA GLY A 574 18.29 12.77 12.39
C GLY A 574 18.05 12.33 13.84
N ARG A 575 17.67 11.06 14.02
CA ARG A 575 17.62 10.37 15.31
C ARG A 575 18.86 9.49 15.47
N LYS A 576 19.66 9.74 16.51
CA LYS A 576 20.87 8.97 16.79
C LYS A 576 20.56 7.56 17.27
N THR A 577 21.52 6.65 17.13
CA THR A 577 21.45 5.30 17.71
C THR A 577 21.23 5.40 19.23
N ARG A 578 20.30 4.61 19.77
CA ARG A 578 19.83 4.61 21.19
C ARG A 578 19.06 5.84 21.66
N GLN A 579 18.92 6.90 20.86
CA GLN A 579 18.09 8.06 21.22
C GLN A 579 16.61 7.66 21.29
N LYS A 580 15.87 8.17 22.29
CA LYS A 580 14.41 7.99 22.39
C LYS A 580 13.71 8.73 21.25
N LEU A 581 12.53 8.24 20.84
CA LEU A 581 11.83 8.80 19.68
C LEU A 581 11.34 10.23 19.92
N LEU A 582 10.66 10.49 21.05
CA LEU A 582 10.13 11.82 21.38
C LEU A 582 11.26 12.84 21.59
N ASP A 583 12.31 12.45 22.32
CA ASP A 583 13.52 13.28 22.45
C ASP A 583 14.13 13.67 21.10
N ALA A 584 14.14 12.76 20.11
CA ALA A 584 14.63 13.07 18.78
C ALA A 584 13.75 14.07 18.02
N PHE A 585 12.44 14.12 18.30
CA PHE A 585 11.58 15.12 17.69
C PHE A 585 11.88 16.52 18.22
N ASP A 586 12.02 16.63 19.55
CA ASP A 586 12.14 17.92 20.24
C ASP A 586 13.56 18.49 20.15
N ASN A 587 14.59 17.63 20.26
CA ASN A 587 15.95 18.07 20.56
C ASN A 587 16.99 17.74 19.46
N SER A 588 16.66 16.91 18.47
CA SER A 588 17.66 16.60 17.44
C SER A 588 17.96 17.80 16.55
N PRO A 589 19.25 18.06 16.24
CA PRO A 589 19.63 19.17 15.37
C PRO A 589 19.07 18.99 13.96
N LYS A 590 18.63 20.11 13.38
CA LYS A 590 18.25 20.24 11.97
C LYS A 590 19.48 20.59 11.16
N HIS A 591 19.74 19.85 10.08
CA HIS A 591 20.87 20.07 9.19
C HIS A 591 20.36 20.61 7.86
N LEU A 592 20.84 21.79 7.46
CA LEU A 592 20.37 22.47 6.25
C LEU A 592 20.74 21.65 5.01
N ILE A 593 19.73 21.35 4.20
CA ILE A 593 19.87 20.81 2.84
C ILE A 593 20.12 21.96 1.87
N GLY A 594 19.27 22.98 1.94
CA GLY A 594 19.34 24.16 1.09
C GLY A 594 18.26 25.16 1.45
N THR A 595 18.40 26.35 0.91
CA THR A 595 17.46 27.46 1.07
C THR A 595 16.98 27.89 -0.30
N THR A 596 15.68 28.14 -0.41
CA THR A 596 15.06 28.70 -1.60
C THR A 596 14.28 29.95 -1.21
N GLU A 597 14.42 31.02 -2.00
CA GLU A 597 13.62 32.22 -1.86
C GLU A 597 12.68 32.29 -3.06
N LEU A 598 11.37 32.38 -2.79
CA LEU A 598 10.33 32.43 -3.81
C LEU A 598 9.62 33.78 -3.70
N THR A 599 9.39 34.42 -4.84
CA THR A 599 8.59 35.63 -4.93
C THR A 599 7.14 35.29 -5.29
N ALA A 600 6.23 36.21 -4.97
CA ALA A 600 4.82 36.06 -5.32
C ALA A 600 4.66 35.79 -6.82
N ASN A 601 3.94 34.72 -7.17
CA ASN A 601 3.73 34.30 -8.55
C ASN A 601 2.42 33.54 -8.68
N GLU A 602 1.62 33.87 -9.68
CA GLU A 602 0.38 33.15 -9.99
C GLU A 602 0.65 31.71 -10.46
N LYS A 603 1.86 31.45 -10.98
CA LYS A 603 2.30 30.13 -11.44
C LYS A 603 3.04 29.37 -10.34
N TRP A 604 2.87 28.05 -10.37
CA TRP A 604 3.67 27.12 -9.57
C TRP A 604 5.16 27.26 -9.83
N GLN A 605 5.94 27.28 -8.75
CA GLN A 605 7.40 27.33 -8.75
C GLN A 605 7.93 26.00 -8.22
N HIS A 606 8.79 25.33 -8.98
CA HIS A 606 9.38 24.05 -8.57
C HIS A 606 10.68 24.27 -7.78
N VAL A 607 10.96 23.34 -6.87
CA VAL A 607 12.18 23.30 -6.07
C VAL A 607 12.74 21.89 -6.17
N GLU A 608 14.01 21.79 -6.56
CA GLU A 608 14.77 20.54 -6.63
C GLU A 608 16.12 20.75 -5.93
N LEU A 609 16.28 20.14 -4.76
CA LEU A 609 17.47 20.27 -3.93
C LEU A 609 18.15 18.91 -3.75
N ASP A 610 19.33 18.78 -4.36
CA ASP A 610 20.17 17.60 -4.22
C ASP A 610 20.92 17.62 -2.89
N PHE A 611 20.95 16.47 -2.22
CA PHE A 611 21.75 16.25 -1.01
C PHE A 611 22.16 14.79 -0.88
N ASN A 612 22.95 14.49 0.15
CA ASN A 612 23.25 13.10 0.51
C ASN A 612 22.55 12.77 1.82
N SER A 613 21.90 11.61 1.87
CA SER A 613 21.31 11.11 3.11
C SER A 613 22.37 10.98 4.21
N PRO A 614 22.00 11.13 5.49
CA PRO A 614 22.97 11.13 6.57
C PRO A 614 23.80 9.84 6.63
N ARG A 615 25.12 9.98 6.86
CA ARG A 615 26.09 8.88 7.04
C ARG A 615 25.93 8.17 8.39
N ILE A 616 26.73 7.12 8.58
CA ILE A 616 26.84 6.27 9.79
C ILE A 616 26.78 7.13 11.08
N GLY A 617 25.88 6.76 12.00
CA GLY A 617 25.66 7.44 13.29
C GLY A 617 24.19 7.76 13.61
N TYR A 618 23.34 7.77 12.58
CA TYR A 618 21.89 7.94 12.72
C TYR A 618 21.16 6.61 12.53
N LYS A 619 20.17 6.36 13.39
CA LYS A 619 19.23 5.23 13.25
C LYS A 619 18.18 5.53 12.18
N SER A 620 17.77 6.79 12.08
CA SER A 620 16.69 7.22 11.19
C SER A 620 16.74 8.73 10.95
N TYR A 621 16.15 9.25 9.87
CA TYR A 621 16.05 10.68 9.56
C TYR A 621 14.69 11.04 8.97
N ARG A 622 14.34 12.32 8.98
CA ARG A 622 13.17 12.89 8.30
C ARG A 622 13.56 14.18 7.57
N VAL A 623 12.80 14.55 6.55
CA VAL A 623 12.96 15.82 5.82
C VAL A 623 11.82 16.76 6.17
N ILE A 624 12.18 18.02 6.44
CA ILE A 624 11.27 19.09 6.83
C ILE A 624 11.61 20.38 6.09
N ALA A 625 10.61 21.20 5.82
CA ALA A 625 10.72 22.54 5.30
C ALA A 625 10.22 23.53 6.36
N GLU A 626 10.99 24.59 6.59
CA GLU A 626 10.57 25.74 7.40
C GLU A 626 10.36 26.95 6.49
N ILE A 627 9.13 27.46 6.50
CA ILE A 627 8.65 28.52 5.62
C ILE A 627 8.49 29.80 6.43
N THR A 628 9.18 30.86 6.03
CA THR A 628 9.14 32.18 6.69
C THR A 628 8.73 33.24 5.69
N LEU A 629 7.78 34.11 6.05
CA LEU A 629 7.45 35.30 5.27
C LEU A 629 8.57 36.33 5.37
N GLN A 630 8.94 36.93 4.25
CA GLN A 630 10.01 37.94 4.21
C GLN A 630 9.51 39.34 4.60
N ASP A 631 8.21 39.63 4.45
CA ASP A 631 7.62 40.95 4.70
C ASP A 631 6.95 41.11 6.08
N GLY A 632 6.95 40.05 6.90
CA GLY A 632 6.35 40.06 8.25
C GLY A 632 4.82 40.14 8.27
N THR A 633 4.13 40.00 7.13
CA THR A 633 2.67 40.01 7.05
C THR A 633 2.06 38.62 7.35
N SER A 634 0.74 38.46 7.19
CA SER A 634 0.09 37.15 7.13
C SER A 634 -0.26 36.83 5.69
N SER A 635 0.11 35.64 5.21
CA SER A 635 -0.13 35.19 3.84
C SER A 635 -0.41 33.68 3.83
N ALA A 636 -0.46 33.07 2.64
CA ALA A 636 -0.61 31.63 2.49
C ALA A 636 0.29 31.08 1.38
N ILE A 637 0.50 29.77 1.44
CA ILE A 637 1.24 29.00 0.46
C ILE A 637 0.47 27.73 0.13
N ASP A 638 0.48 27.35 -1.14
CA ASP A 638 0.03 26.04 -1.58
C ASP A 638 1.26 25.15 -1.88
N ILE A 639 1.23 23.91 -1.43
CA ILE A 639 2.30 22.92 -1.61
C ILE A 639 1.76 21.71 -2.35
N ASP A 640 2.48 21.29 -3.39
CA ASP A 640 2.20 20.07 -4.13
C ASP A 640 3.51 19.32 -4.50
N ASP A 641 3.40 18.06 -4.92
CA ASP A 641 4.50 17.20 -5.40
C ASP A 641 5.70 17.10 -4.43
N PHE A 642 5.47 17.09 -3.11
CA PHE A 642 6.54 17.04 -2.11
C PHE A 642 7.12 15.62 -1.97
N ALA A 643 8.17 15.32 -2.72
CA ALA A 643 8.82 14.02 -2.77
C ALA A 643 10.25 14.03 -2.20
N LEU A 644 10.65 12.90 -1.62
CA LEU A 644 12.03 12.62 -1.24
C LEU A 644 12.51 11.42 -2.04
N ILE A 645 13.43 11.65 -2.94
CA ILE A 645 13.81 10.68 -3.96
C ILE A 645 15.19 10.15 -3.62
N GLU A 646 15.31 8.83 -3.46
CA GLU A 646 16.59 8.13 -3.31
C GLU A 646 17.03 7.59 -4.66
N TRP A 647 18.16 8.10 -5.15
CA TRP A 647 18.71 7.67 -6.43
C TRP A 647 19.38 6.31 -6.29
N GLN A 648 18.86 5.35 -7.05
CA GLN A 648 19.33 3.96 -7.03
C GLN A 648 20.39 3.71 -8.11
N SER A 649 20.64 4.67 -8.99
CA SER A 649 21.72 4.64 -9.99
C SER A 649 22.48 5.97 -10.04
N ALA A 650 23.72 5.93 -10.53
CA ALA A 650 24.43 7.13 -10.95
C ALA A 650 23.83 7.68 -12.26
N PHE A 651 24.16 8.93 -12.59
CA PHE A 651 23.91 9.45 -13.93
C PHE A 651 24.65 8.62 -14.97
N SER A 652 23.93 8.21 -16.01
CA SER A 652 24.41 7.35 -17.08
C SER A 652 23.82 7.80 -18.41
N LYS A 653 24.57 7.59 -19.49
CA LYS A 653 24.10 7.77 -20.86
C LYS A 653 23.76 6.44 -21.54
N ASN A 654 23.92 5.33 -20.82
CA ASN A 654 23.63 4.00 -21.36
C ASN A 654 22.14 3.84 -21.58
N ILE A 655 21.77 3.44 -22.80
CA ILE A 655 20.37 3.19 -23.14
C ILE A 655 19.79 2.10 -22.24
N GLN A 656 20.57 1.06 -21.91
CA GLN A 656 20.16 0.05 -20.95
C GLN A 656 20.31 0.57 -19.51
N PRO A 657 19.24 0.53 -18.68
CA PRO A 657 19.32 0.95 -17.29
C PRO A 657 20.28 0.11 -16.46
N ASN A 658 21.02 0.78 -15.58
CA ASN A 658 21.85 0.12 -14.58
C ASN A 658 21.00 -0.24 -13.36
N PHE A 659 20.73 -1.54 -13.18
CA PHE A 659 20.01 -2.03 -12.01
C PHE A 659 20.97 -2.63 -10.98
N TYR A 660 21.26 -1.88 -9.92
CA TYR A 660 22.24 -2.29 -8.91
C TYR A 660 21.63 -3.14 -7.79
N ASN A 661 20.33 -2.99 -7.53
CA ASN A 661 19.61 -3.74 -6.51
C ASN A 661 18.10 -3.74 -6.82
N THR A 662 17.31 -4.47 -6.03
CA THR A 662 15.85 -4.60 -6.25
C THR A 662 15.10 -3.27 -6.26
N LEU A 663 15.55 -2.24 -5.53
CA LEU A 663 14.92 -0.92 -5.56
C LEU A 663 15.14 -0.21 -6.91
N SER A 664 16.24 -0.46 -7.60
CA SER A 664 16.48 0.09 -8.95
C SER A 664 15.43 -0.39 -9.95
N TYR A 665 14.92 -1.62 -9.79
CA TYR A 665 13.84 -2.17 -10.61
C TYR A 665 12.46 -1.58 -10.25
N GLN A 666 12.30 -1.09 -9.02
CA GLN A 666 11.08 -0.48 -8.49
C GLN A 666 11.05 1.05 -8.69
N THR A 667 11.78 1.56 -9.69
CA THR A 667 11.94 3.00 -9.92
C THR A 667 10.60 3.71 -10.09
N ALA A 668 10.49 4.89 -9.48
CA ALA A 668 9.32 5.77 -9.49
C ALA A 668 9.64 7.16 -10.08
N TYR A 669 10.91 7.49 -10.26
CA TYR A 669 11.38 8.74 -10.87
C TYR A 669 12.53 8.50 -11.83
N ILE A 670 12.61 9.36 -12.84
CA ILE A 670 13.81 9.56 -13.65
C ILE A 670 14.35 10.97 -13.40
N GLY A 671 15.66 11.08 -13.17
CA GLY A 671 16.36 12.34 -13.04
C GLY A 671 17.29 12.55 -14.22
N VAL A 672 17.35 13.76 -14.77
CA VAL A 672 18.29 14.16 -15.83
C VAL A 672 19.30 15.18 -15.30
N ASP A 673 20.53 15.16 -15.79
CA ASP A 673 21.57 16.09 -15.33
C ASP A 673 21.39 17.52 -15.89
N LYS A 674 20.65 17.64 -17.00
CA LYS A 674 20.32 18.86 -17.71
C LYS A 674 18.82 18.91 -18.03
N VAL A 675 18.25 20.13 -18.03
CA VAL A 675 16.87 20.33 -18.47
C VAL A 675 16.75 19.94 -19.94
N ILE A 676 15.72 19.17 -20.27
CA ILE A 676 15.45 18.71 -21.62
C ILE A 676 14.18 19.37 -22.15
N SER A 677 14.10 19.56 -23.47
CA SER A 677 12.94 20.17 -24.15
C SER A 677 12.15 19.18 -25.00
N ALA A 678 12.61 17.94 -25.10
CA ALA A 678 11.96 16.86 -25.85
C ALA A 678 11.75 15.62 -24.95
N PRO A 679 10.83 14.72 -25.33
CA PRO A 679 10.45 13.59 -24.48
C PRO A 679 11.57 12.57 -24.31
N VAL A 680 11.57 11.88 -23.16
CA VAL A 680 12.37 10.68 -22.93
C VAL A 680 11.57 9.46 -23.37
N MET A 681 12.14 8.60 -24.22
CA MET A 681 11.47 7.38 -24.65
C MET A 681 11.86 6.22 -23.72
N ILE A 682 10.88 5.60 -23.08
CA ILE A 682 11.07 4.44 -22.20
C ILE A 682 10.51 3.20 -22.86
N LYS A 683 11.36 2.17 -23.02
CA LYS A 683 10.94 0.86 -23.53
C LYS A 683 10.80 -0.14 -22.40
N PHE A 684 9.73 -0.92 -22.45
CA PHE A 684 9.35 -1.88 -21.45
C PHE A 684 9.36 -3.31 -22.00
N SER A 685 9.63 -4.26 -21.10
CA SER A 685 9.34 -5.69 -21.31
C SER A 685 8.54 -6.25 -20.14
N HIS A 686 7.87 -7.37 -20.37
CA HIS A 686 7.28 -8.17 -19.30
C HIS A 686 8.35 -8.85 -18.44
#